data_AF-A0A1C5YH21-F1
#
_entry.id   AF-A0A1C5YH21-F1
#
_cell.length_a   1.000
_cell.length_b   1.000
_cell.length_c   1.000
_cell.angle_alpha   90.00
_cell.angle_beta   90.00
_cell.angle_gamma   90.00
#
_symmetry.space_group_name_H-M   'P 1'
#
loop_
_entity.id
_entity.type
_entity.pdbx_description
1 polymer ?
#
loop_
_entity_poly.entity_id
_entity_poly.type
_entity_poly.pdbx_seq_one_letter_code
_entity_poly.pdbx_strand_id
1 'polypeptide(L)'
;MYIADLHIHSKYSRATSRDCEPEALDLWSRRKGIDLLGTGDFTHPAWRAQLNAKLEPAEDGLYVLKEEYRISDEITSGEKKPRFVISGEISSIYKKNGKTRKVHNLILLPGLEAAEALSCKLETVGNIHSDGRPILGLDSRDLLEITLDICPEAIFIPAHIWTPHFSLFGAFSGFDTIEECFEDLTPHIHALETGLSSDPPMNWRVSALDGYQLVSNSDAHSPGKLGREANLLDTELGYTHLSRAIQQGQGLAGTLEFFPEEGKYHLDGHRKCNLSLNPSETAAYGGKCPVCGKKITIGVLHRVEELADREEGFVSENGRHYESLVPLTEVIAASTGKSSGSAKVAAEYESMLGKLGSEFSILRDIPLEDIRRAAGPCVEEGIKRLRSGDVTRIPGYDGEYGTVMIVNKDEIDELYGQISLFENYMEPAAETAASQASDNEGSGIIAASGRPRLSEGPENNMSVTEGSVDRSTGNEEASGMRATGIKGSLLAAEAKKSESSAALPKFPDGLNQEQYDAVTAADPVVAVIAGPGTGKTKTLVSRIAWLVKEQQVDPSRITAVTFTNKAAAEMRTRLEKELGGKRAVRPMTIGTFHSICLNLLKSRKREVVLADEYQCRDAAEQVIRQTGLKLRPAQLVQEISRLKNGLASEHILPDNTIALYQEQLEREGLMDFDDLLLQVLKMIDAGGNPDNQISDPDMEQALLSFSYLLVDEYQDINNIQYQLVRAWAKGHESLFVIGDPDQSIYGFRGSNAECFHLLKEQFAHVRDIRLTRNYRSAPEILSCALPVINRNPGENRILIAQQPSGIPVSLLTAESDLSEGIFIAKEINRMTGGIDMLDAQQYAIHTDKPRSFQDIAILYRTHRQAKVLESCLRKEGIPYVVTGRDDFLADETVRGVLAFFRFLLNPEDEASVKICLKNVWNYDDGLIGEFLDVLRQNQVKELDARQLRKLDSQLSPALELASCWQMVRLFLPTVRREKPASLIDKWLEANEIGMSEPLRRLLNMAVLHKDMPEFLQTLLLGQEGDLQRSADKVYASGAVTLMTLHGSKGLEFPVVFLCGVKKGCLPYESVTHPADPDEERRLFYVGMTRAREELIILTSREPSEFLEDIPEGCVEKGDVHKRKDGNAMEQLSLFDL
;
A
#
# COMPACT_ATOMS: atom_id res chain seq x y z
N MET A 1 40.95 15.70 -11.13
CA MET A 1 40.10 14.56 -10.74
C MET A 1 39.92 14.49 -9.23
N TYR A 2 38.69 14.26 -8.77
CA TYR A 2 38.28 14.12 -7.37
C TYR A 2 37.27 12.97 -7.20
N ILE A 3 37.10 12.47 -5.97
CA ILE A 3 36.22 11.33 -5.66
C ILE A 3 34.88 11.83 -5.09
N ALA A 4 33.76 11.35 -5.63
CA ALA A 4 32.41 11.74 -5.23
C ALA A 4 31.53 10.53 -4.85
N ASP A 5 30.96 10.53 -3.65
CA ASP A 5 30.00 9.53 -3.19
C ASP A 5 28.68 10.23 -2.85
N LEU A 6 27.68 10.08 -3.72
CA LEU A 6 26.50 10.94 -3.80
C LEU A 6 25.27 10.36 -3.07
N HIS A 7 25.27 9.05 -2.80
CA HIS A 7 24.16 8.32 -2.20
C HIS A 7 24.53 7.77 -0.83
N ILE A 8 24.03 8.44 0.22
CA ILE A 8 24.23 8.05 1.62
C ILE A 8 22.95 8.32 2.42
N HIS A 9 22.91 7.80 3.65
CA HIS A 9 21.82 8.04 4.59
C HIS A 9 22.27 8.75 5.87
N SER A 10 21.38 9.59 6.40
CA SER A 10 21.51 10.26 7.68
C SER A 10 21.01 9.38 8.82
N LYS A 11 21.32 9.76 10.06
CA LYS A 11 20.79 9.09 11.27
C LYS A 11 19.26 9.05 11.38
N TYR A 12 18.53 9.79 10.55
CA TYR A 12 17.06 9.80 10.52
C TYR A 12 16.47 8.74 9.60
N SER A 13 17.27 8.14 8.72
CA SER A 13 16.87 6.95 7.99
C SER A 13 16.86 5.71 8.87
N ARG A 14 15.91 4.80 8.61
CA ARG A 14 15.90 3.48 9.26
C ARG A 14 17.22 2.72 9.01
N ALA A 15 17.56 1.85 9.98
CA ALA A 15 18.76 1.01 9.96
C ALA A 15 20.11 1.73 9.72
N THR A 16 20.16 3.04 9.94
CA THR A 16 21.35 3.87 9.80
C THR A 16 21.99 4.16 11.16
N SER A 17 23.31 4.24 11.21
CA SER A 17 24.05 4.56 12.45
C SER A 17 23.64 5.93 12.99
N ARG A 18 23.57 6.04 14.31
CA ARG A 18 23.38 7.35 14.99
C ARG A 18 24.52 8.32 14.72
N ASP A 19 25.68 7.77 14.34
CA ASP A 19 26.89 8.54 14.01
C ASP A 19 26.84 9.12 12.59
N CYS A 20 25.80 8.86 11.78
CA CYS A 20 25.60 9.55 10.49
C CYS A 20 25.13 11.00 10.70
N GLU A 21 26.01 11.81 11.28
CA GLU A 21 25.89 13.26 11.44
C GLU A 21 26.95 13.99 10.58
N PRO A 22 26.74 15.26 10.21
CA PRO A 22 27.66 15.98 9.32
C PRO A 22 29.11 15.98 9.82
N GLU A 23 29.31 16.03 11.14
CA GLU A 23 30.62 16.00 11.79
C GLU A 23 31.40 14.71 11.53
N ALA A 24 30.75 13.57 11.70
CA ALA A 24 31.37 12.26 11.47
C ALA A 24 31.54 12.00 9.96
N LEU A 25 30.60 12.46 9.13
CA LEU A 25 30.70 12.35 7.67
C LEU A 25 31.90 13.14 7.13
N ASP A 26 32.16 14.36 7.62
CA ASP A 26 33.38 15.12 7.30
C ASP A 26 34.65 14.34 7.69
N LEU A 27 34.70 13.87 8.95
CA LEU A 27 35.86 13.12 9.46
C LEU A 27 36.17 11.88 8.61
N TRP A 28 35.15 11.06 8.33
CA TRP A 28 35.34 9.85 7.54
C TRP A 28 35.64 10.15 6.08
N SER A 29 35.08 11.22 5.50
CA SER A 29 35.43 11.65 4.15
C SER A 29 36.92 12.01 4.05
N ARG A 30 37.49 12.69 5.06
CA ARG A 30 38.93 12.97 5.13
C ARG A 30 39.79 11.71 5.24
N ARG A 31 39.40 10.76 6.09
CA ARG A 31 40.10 9.48 6.26
C ARG A 31 40.06 8.62 5.01
N LYS A 32 38.90 8.54 4.36
CA LYS A 32 38.71 7.80 3.12
C LYS A 32 39.41 8.47 1.95
N GLY A 33 39.40 9.80 1.91
CA GLY A 33 39.90 10.61 0.80
C GLY A 33 38.81 11.08 -0.16
N ILE A 34 37.55 11.08 0.26
CA ILE A 34 36.39 11.56 -0.51
C ILE A 34 36.40 13.09 -0.54
N ASP A 35 36.22 13.67 -1.72
CA ASP A 35 36.24 15.11 -1.93
C ASP A 35 34.83 15.71 -1.92
N LEU A 36 33.84 14.99 -2.48
CA LEU A 36 32.44 15.40 -2.54
C LEU A 36 31.53 14.30 -1.99
N LEU A 37 30.65 14.66 -1.06
CA LEU A 37 29.73 13.74 -0.41
C LEU A 37 28.28 14.21 -0.54
N GLY A 38 27.35 13.30 -0.78
CA GLY A 38 25.93 13.57 -0.58
C GLY A 38 25.62 13.86 0.90
N THR A 39 24.60 14.66 1.18
CA THR A 39 24.13 14.83 2.58
C THR A 39 23.21 13.71 3.05
N GLY A 40 22.55 13.02 2.12
CA GLY A 40 21.46 12.09 2.40
C GLY A 40 20.20 12.78 2.94
N ASP A 41 19.06 12.10 2.78
CA ASP A 41 17.79 12.33 3.49
C ASP A 41 17.28 13.78 3.59
N PHE A 42 17.49 14.62 2.55
CA PHE A 42 17.04 16.01 2.59
C PHE A 42 15.53 16.16 2.88
N THR A 43 14.71 15.14 2.68
CA THR A 43 13.26 15.17 2.92
C THR A 43 12.91 15.28 4.41
N HIS A 44 13.79 14.91 5.32
CA HIS A 44 13.50 14.94 6.75
C HIS A 44 13.73 16.34 7.36
N PRO A 45 12.71 16.98 7.98
CA PRO A 45 12.80 18.38 8.40
C PRO A 45 13.82 18.62 9.51
N ALA A 46 13.94 17.70 10.48
CA ALA A 46 14.95 17.83 11.53
C ALA A 46 16.39 17.63 11.01
N TRP A 47 16.55 16.94 9.87
CA TRP A 47 17.84 16.79 9.22
C TRP A 47 18.20 18.07 8.47
N ARG A 48 17.28 18.61 7.66
CA ARG A 48 17.48 19.91 6.99
C ARG A 48 17.82 21.03 7.97
N ALA A 49 17.15 21.08 9.11
CA ALA A 49 17.45 22.06 10.15
C ALA A 49 18.90 21.92 10.69
N GLN A 50 19.40 20.68 10.81
CA GLN A 50 20.80 20.44 11.20
C GLN A 50 21.78 20.81 10.10
N LEU A 51 21.49 20.47 8.84
CA LEU A 51 22.31 20.87 7.70
C LEU A 51 22.41 22.40 7.62
N ASN A 52 21.28 23.10 7.74
CA ASN A 52 21.25 24.57 7.72
C ASN A 52 22.02 25.21 8.90
N ALA A 53 22.01 24.57 10.06
CA ALA A 53 22.74 25.06 11.22
C ALA A 53 24.25 24.83 11.13
N LYS A 54 24.69 23.67 10.62
CA LYS A 54 26.08 23.20 10.69
C LYS A 54 26.89 23.44 9.42
N LEU A 55 26.24 23.53 8.26
CA LEU A 55 26.90 23.75 6.98
C LEU A 55 26.92 25.24 6.61
N GLU A 56 27.92 25.63 5.80
CA GLU A 56 28.01 26.93 5.16
C GLU A 56 28.31 26.78 3.66
N PRO A 57 27.83 27.69 2.79
CA PRO A 57 28.11 27.64 1.36
C PRO A 57 29.62 27.73 1.07
N ALA A 58 30.11 26.96 0.09
CA ALA A 58 31.50 26.97 -0.34
C ALA A 58 31.63 27.38 -1.82
N GLU A 59 31.38 26.45 -2.74
CA GLU A 59 31.27 26.69 -4.19
C GLU A 59 29.81 26.71 -4.62
N ASP A 60 29.57 26.95 -5.92
CA ASP A 60 28.23 26.91 -6.54
C ASP A 60 27.46 25.64 -6.13
N GLY A 61 26.38 25.80 -5.37
CA GLY A 61 25.51 24.73 -4.88
C GLY A 61 26.16 23.67 -3.97
N LEU A 62 27.38 23.90 -3.48
CA LEU A 62 28.11 23.01 -2.58
C LEU A 62 28.32 23.66 -1.22
N TYR A 63 28.42 22.81 -0.20
CA TYR A 63 28.54 23.23 1.19
C TYR A 63 29.79 22.63 1.86
N VAL A 64 30.24 23.27 2.93
CA VAL A 64 31.31 22.76 3.81
C VAL A 64 30.82 22.81 5.25
N LEU A 65 31.34 21.91 6.09
CA LEU A 65 31.06 21.93 7.53
C LEU A 65 31.76 23.12 8.19
N LYS A 66 31.05 23.92 8.98
CA LYS A 66 31.62 25.06 9.71
C LYS A 66 32.72 24.59 10.66
N GLU A 67 33.77 25.39 10.79
CA GLU A 67 34.99 25.01 11.51
C GLU A 67 34.73 24.64 12.98
N GLU A 68 33.73 25.26 13.64
CA GLU A 68 33.34 24.94 15.03
C GLU A 68 32.76 23.52 15.23
N TYR A 69 32.25 22.89 14.18
CA TYR A 69 31.68 21.54 14.22
C TYR A 69 32.65 20.47 13.71
N ARG A 70 33.81 20.84 13.17
CA ARG A 70 34.77 19.88 12.64
C ARG A 70 35.44 19.11 13.78
N ILE A 71 35.42 17.78 13.70
CA ILE A 71 36.12 16.91 14.65
C ILE A 71 37.61 16.94 14.33
N SER A 72 38.44 17.32 15.32
CA SER A 72 39.90 17.26 15.23
C SER A 72 40.36 15.80 15.06
N ASP A 73 41.18 15.55 14.05
CA ASP A 73 41.77 14.23 13.79
C ASP A 73 43.29 14.36 13.83
N GLU A 74 43.95 13.62 14.72
CA GLU A 74 45.41 13.62 14.83
C GLU A 74 46.07 12.77 13.72
N ILE A 75 45.26 11.99 13.00
CA ILE A 75 45.70 10.98 12.02
C ILE A 75 45.80 11.58 10.61
N THR A 76 44.80 12.36 10.18
CA THR A 76 44.78 12.96 8.84
C THR A 76 45.12 14.45 8.89
N SER A 77 45.85 14.96 7.89
CA SER A 77 46.11 16.41 7.79
C SER A 77 44.78 17.16 7.68
N GLY A 78 44.47 18.04 8.64
CA GLY A 78 43.22 18.82 8.69
C GLY A 78 43.02 19.82 7.53
N GLU A 79 43.97 19.88 6.59
CA GLU A 79 43.96 20.76 5.41
C GLU A 79 42.85 20.39 4.41
N LYS A 80 42.49 19.10 4.28
CA LYS A 80 41.44 18.67 3.35
C LYS A 80 40.07 19.09 3.88
N LYS A 81 39.28 19.78 3.05
CA LYS A 81 37.91 20.17 3.34
C LYS A 81 36.97 19.48 2.34
N PRO A 82 36.32 18.37 2.70
CA PRO A 82 35.28 17.75 1.89
C PRO A 82 34.14 18.73 1.60
N ARG A 83 33.47 18.55 0.47
CA ARG A 83 32.25 19.28 0.10
C ARG A 83 31.03 18.39 0.25
N PHE A 84 29.91 19.02 0.54
CA PHE A 84 28.60 18.39 0.62
C PHE A 84 27.70 18.90 -0.52
N VAL A 85 27.04 17.98 -1.21
CA VAL A 85 25.92 18.27 -2.12
C VAL A 85 24.63 17.77 -1.47
N ILE A 86 23.56 18.56 -1.58
CA ILE A 86 22.29 18.17 -0.99
C ILE A 86 21.73 16.98 -1.78
N SER A 87 21.55 15.85 -1.09
CA SER A 87 21.06 14.62 -1.70
C SER A 87 20.03 13.92 -0.81
N GLY A 88 19.21 13.05 -1.42
CA GLY A 88 18.25 12.24 -0.69
C GLY A 88 17.60 11.20 -1.57
N GLU A 89 17.29 10.05 -0.97
CA GLU A 89 16.62 8.93 -1.63
C GLU A 89 15.13 8.94 -1.29
N ILE A 90 14.29 8.69 -2.30
CA ILE A 90 12.85 8.50 -2.13
C ILE A 90 12.47 7.13 -2.69
N SER A 91 11.82 6.31 -1.85
CA SER A 91 11.32 5.00 -2.25
C SER A 91 9.86 5.10 -2.70
N SER A 92 9.60 4.74 -3.95
CA SER A 92 8.29 4.83 -4.60
C SER A 92 7.66 3.44 -4.71
N ILE A 93 6.53 3.20 -4.03
CA ILE A 93 5.81 1.91 -4.06
C ILE A 93 4.40 2.09 -4.62
N TYR A 94 4.15 1.57 -5.82
CA TYR A 94 2.91 1.82 -6.55
C TYR A 94 2.54 0.63 -7.46
N LYS A 95 1.37 0.67 -8.09
CA LYS A 95 0.98 -0.34 -9.10
C LYS A 95 1.08 0.24 -10.50
N LYS A 96 1.77 -0.47 -11.39
CA LYS A 96 1.89 -0.15 -12.81
C LYS A 96 1.97 -1.43 -13.64
N ASN A 97 1.30 -1.45 -14.80
CA ASN A 97 1.25 -2.62 -15.69
C ASN A 97 0.84 -3.93 -14.99
N GLY A 98 -0.09 -3.85 -14.02
CA GLY A 98 -0.60 -5.01 -13.28
C GLY A 98 0.35 -5.60 -12.23
N LYS A 99 1.53 -5.00 -12.01
CA LYS A 99 2.51 -5.41 -10.99
C LYS A 99 2.69 -4.30 -9.94
N THR A 100 3.02 -4.70 -8.71
CA THR A 100 3.51 -3.76 -7.68
C THR A 100 4.96 -3.43 -8.00
N ARG A 101 5.27 -2.16 -8.21
CA ARG A 101 6.62 -1.67 -8.50
C ARG A 101 7.18 -1.04 -7.23
N LYS A 102 8.46 -1.27 -6.97
CA LYS A 102 9.21 -0.44 -6.03
C LYS A 102 10.46 0.07 -6.73
N VAL A 103 10.59 1.37 -6.81
CA VAL A 103 11.72 2.03 -7.44
C VAL A 103 12.24 3.08 -6.49
N HIS A 104 13.55 3.08 -6.31
CA HIS A 104 14.23 4.03 -5.47
C HIS A 104 14.84 5.08 -6.38
N ASN A 105 14.76 6.35 -5.97
CA ASN A 105 15.23 7.47 -6.78
C ASN A 105 16.08 8.39 -5.90
N LEU A 106 17.32 8.60 -6.32
CA LEU A 106 18.24 9.56 -5.76
C LEU A 106 18.03 10.91 -6.43
N ILE A 107 17.86 11.94 -5.62
CA ILE A 107 17.70 13.32 -6.08
C ILE A 107 18.83 14.16 -5.50
N LEU A 108 19.57 14.84 -6.37
CA LEU A 108 20.56 15.84 -6.00
C LEU A 108 19.99 17.22 -6.28
N LEU A 109 20.20 18.15 -5.35
CA LEU A 109 19.62 19.49 -5.39
C LEU A 109 20.70 20.57 -5.33
N PRO A 110 20.50 21.71 -6.01
CA PRO A 110 21.47 22.80 -6.05
C PRO A 110 21.61 23.55 -4.73
N GLY A 111 20.76 23.29 -3.73
CA GLY A 111 20.81 23.97 -2.44
C GLY A 111 19.73 23.52 -1.45
N LEU A 112 19.87 23.98 -0.21
CA LEU A 112 18.92 23.71 0.87
C LEU A 112 17.55 24.37 0.63
N GLU A 113 17.50 25.48 -0.10
CA GLU A 113 16.25 26.15 -0.49
C GLU A 113 15.43 25.27 -1.43
N ALA A 114 16.08 24.63 -2.41
CA ALA A 114 15.42 23.68 -3.31
C ALA A 114 14.95 22.43 -2.56
N ALA A 115 15.72 21.97 -1.58
CA ALA A 115 15.34 20.86 -0.70
C ALA A 115 14.10 21.18 0.14
N GLU A 116 14.00 22.40 0.68
CA GLU A 116 12.81 22.83 1.40
C GLU A 116 11.59 22.89 0.47
N ALA A 117 11.72 23.51 -0.70
CA ALA A 117 10.62 23.64 -1.65
C ALA A 117 10.08 22.28 -2.14
N LEU A 118 10.97 21.36 -2.51
CA LEU A 118 10.59 20.01 -2.94
C LEU A 118 9.96 19.23 -1.78
N SER A 119 10.52 19.34 -0.58
CA SER A 119 9.97 18.66 0.59
C SER A 119 8.58 19.17 0.98
N CYS A 120 8.32 20.48 0.92
CA CYS A 120 6.99 21.05 1.15
C CYS A 120 5.96 20.48 0.17
N LYS A 121 6.35 20.22 -1.09
CA LYS A 121 5.45 19.57 -2.04
C LYS A 121 5.27 18.09 -1.75
N LEU A 122 6.34 17.35 -1.46
CA LEU A 122 6.27 15.91 -1.18
C LEU A 122 5.50 15.63 0.12
N GLU A 123 5.54 16.54 1.08
CA GLU A 123 4.69 16.52 2.26
C GLU A 123 3.21 16.49 1.89
N THR A 124 2.81 17.10 0.76
CA THR A 124 1.43 17.04 0.24
C THR A 124 1.07 15.72 -0.44
N VAL A 125 2.00 14.76 -0.51
CA VAL A 125 1.80 13.44 -1.12
C VAL A 125 1.89 12.32 -0.07
N GLY A 126 2.80 12.41 0.89
CA GLY A 126 2.96 11.39 1.94
C GLY A 126 3.80 11.85 3.13
N ASN A 127 4.01 10.93 4.08
CA ASN A 127 4.74 11.23 5.31
C ASN A 127 6.26 11.24 5.08
N ILE A 128 6.87 12.40 5.25
CA ILE A 128 8.33 12.61 5.16
C ILE A 128 8.99 12.89 6.52
N HIS A 129 8.23 12.84 7.63
CA HIS A 129 8.69 13.18 8.98
C HIS A 129 9.13 11.98 9.81
N SER A 130 8.68 10.77 9.45
CA SER A 130 8.96 9.57 10.25
C SER A 130 10.27 8.87 9.87
N ASP A 131 10.78 9.13 8.67
CA ASP A 131 11.93 8.42 8.09
C ASP A 131 12.73 9.38 7.20
N GLY A 132 14.06 9.26 7.24
CA GLY A 132 14.99 9.98 6.36
C GLY A 132 14.82 9.61 4.90
N ARG A 133 14.50 8.34 4.63
CA ARG A 133 14.14 7.79 3.33
C ARG A 133 12.62 7.55 3.28
N PRO A 134 11.81 8.54 2.87
CA PRO A 134 10.37 8.39 2.85
C PRO A 134 9.94 7.35 1.82
N ILE A 135 8.91 6.58 2.18
CA ILE A 135 8.17 5.74 1.24
C ILE A 135 6.90 6.47 0.82
N LEU A 136 6.78 6.68 -0.48
CA LEU A 136 5.62 7.34 -1.08
C LEU A 136 4.87 6.36 -1.99
N GLY A 137 3.54 6.40 -1.89
CA GLY A 137 2.62 5.69 -2.80
C GLY A 137 2.49 6.36 -4.17
N LEU A 138 3.60 6.88 -4.70
CA LEU A 138 3.67 7.75 -5.87
C LEU A 138 4.38 7.01 -7.02
N ASP A 139 3.92 7.19 -8.26
CA ASP A 139 4.61 6.69 -9.45
C ASP A 139 5.94 7.44 -9.63
N SER A 140 7.01 6.74 -10.05
CA SER A 140 8.32 7.37 -10.27
C SER A 140 8.30 8.41 -11.39
N ARG A 141 7.42 8.25 -12.39
CA ARG A 141 7.16 9.27 -13.42
C ARG A 141 6.58 10.54 -12.80
N ASP A 142 5.63 10.42 -11.88
CA ASP A 142 5.00 11.57 -11.22
C ASP A 142 5.95 12.24 -10.22
N LEU A 143 6.82 11.45 -9.56
CA LEU A 143 7.89 12.00 -8.72
C LEU A 143 8.87 12.83 -9.54
N LEU A 144 9.26 12.36 -10.73
CA LEU A 144 10.10 13.10 -11.65
C LEU A 144 9.42 14.39 -12.13
N GLU A 145 8.15 14.33 -12.51
CA GLU A 145 7.36 15.52 -12.90
C GLU A 145 7.34 16.57 -11.79
N ILE A 146 7.01 16.17 -10.56
CA ILE A 146 7.02 17.06 -9.39
C ILE A 146 8.39 17.67 -9.16
N THR A 147 9.45 16.87 -9.31
CA THR A 147 10.83 17.32 -9.10
C THR A 147 11.20 18.37 -10.14
N LEU A 148 10.93 18.11 -11.43
CA LEU A 148 11.22 19.04 -12.53
C LEU A 148 10.38 20.32 -12.46
N ASP A 149 9.12 20.23 -12.03
CA ASP A 149 8.25 21.38 -11.85
C ASP A 149 8.76 22.35 -10.77
N ILE A 150 9.37 21.82 -9.70
CA ILE A 150 9.85 22.61 -8.56
C ILE A 150 11.29 23.06 -8.76
N CYS A 151 12.14 22.15 -9.23
CA CYS A 151 13.56 22.38 -9.42
C CYS A 151 13.99 21.73 -10.74
N PRO A 152 13.87 22.44 -11.88
CA PRO A 152 14.29 21.93 -13.19
C PRO A 152 15.78 21.57 -13.26
N GLU A 153 16.59 22.14 -12.37
CA GLU A 153 18.03 21.91 -12.27
C GLU A 153 18.39 20.69 -11.40
N ALA A 154 17.40 20.05 -10.75
CA ALA A 154 17.62 18.86 -9.96
C ALA A 154 18.17 17.72 -10.83
N ILE A 155 19.13 16.97 -10.28
CA ILE A 155 19.62 15.75 -10.93
C ILE A 155 18.82 14.59 -10.36
N PHE A 156 18.09 13.88 -11.23
CA PHE A 156 17.26 12.75 -10.87
C PHE A 156 17.88 11.45 -11.39
N ILE A 157 18.18 10.52 -10.47
CA ILE A 157 18.90 9.28 -10.76
C ILE A 157 18.09 8.12 -10.19
N PRO A 158 17.54 7.22 -11.01
CA PRO A 158 17.05 5.93 -10.53
C PRO A 158 18.17 5.20 -9.79
N ALA A 159 17.95 4.94 -8.51
CA ALA A 159 18.96 4.44 -7.59
C ALA A 159 19.02 2.92 -7.60
N HIS A 160 20.22 2.34 -7.42
CA HIS A 160 20.51 0.89 -7.39
C HIS A 160 19.57 0.08 -8.30
N ILE A 161 19.65 0.35 -9.60
CA ILE A 161 18.73 -0.21 -10.61
C ILE A 161 18.74 -1.74 -10.61
N TRP A 162 19.79 -2.37 -10.06
CA TRP A 162 19.90 -3.80 -9.84
C TRP A 162 19.83 -4.14 -8.36
N THR A 163 18.78 -4.87 -7.97
CA THR A 163 18.71 -5.54 -6.67
C THR A 163 18.15 -6.95 -6.84
N PRO A 164 18.44 -7.87 -5.89
CA PRO A 164 17.88 -9.22 -5.92
C PRO A 164 16.37 -9.26 -5.63
N HIS A 165 15.76 -8.11 -5.34
CA HIS A 165 14.36 -7.98 -5.00
C HIS A 165 13.69 -6.94 -5.89
N PHE A 166 13.45 -5.74 -5.35
CA PHE A 166 12.75 -4.66 -6.02
C PHE A 166 13.71 -3.51 -6.33
N SER A 167 13.72 -3.10 -7.58
CA SER A 167 14.38 -1.91 -8.07
C SER A 167 13.82 -1.63 -9.47
N LEU A 168 14.41 -0.69 -10.21
CA LEU A 168 14.00 -0.43 -11.59
C LEU A 168 14.07 -1.72 -12.45
N PHE A 169 15.16 -2.48 -12.39
CA PHE A 169 15.31 -3.77 -13.08
C PHE A 169 15.29 -4.99 -12.15
N GLY A 170 14.86 -4.83 -10.90
CA GLY A 170 14.93 -5.87 -9.87
C GLY A 170 14.30 -7.21 -10.29
N ALA A 171 14.89 -8.31 -9.82
CA ALA A 171 14.48 -9.67 -10.19
C ALA A 171 13.00 -9.96 -9.86
N PHE A 172 12.45 -9.28 -8.84
CA PHE A 172 11.05 -9.36 -8.48
C PHE A 172 10.33 -8.08 -8.89
N SER A 173 9.44 -8.21 -9.87
CA SER A 173 8.56 -7.12 -10.35
C SER A 173 9.27 -5.83 -10.82
N GLY A 174 10.54 -5.89 -11.22
CA GLY A 174 11.22 -4.85 -12.00
C GLY A 174 10.64 -4.66 -13.40
N PHE A 175 10.87 -3.50 -13.99
CA PHE A 175 10.56 -3.19 -15.38
C PHE A 175 11.52 -3.91 -16.33
N ASP A 176 11.13 -4.05 -17.59
CA ASP A 176 12.01 -4.59 -18.63
C ASP A 176 12.72 -3.47 -19.39
N THR A 177 12.16 -2.24 -19.36
CA THR A 177 12.80 -1.04 -19.93
C THR A 177 12.56 0.20 -19.05
N ILE A 178 13.36 1.26 -19.25
CA ILE A 178 13.25 2.52 -18.50
C ILE A 178 12.01 3.31 -18.93
N GLU A 179 11.60 3.18 -20.20
CA GLU A 179 10.39 3.77 -20.78
C GLU A 179 9.12 3.28 -20.09
N GLU A 180 9.08 2.02 -19.65
CA GLU A 180 7.93 1.52 -18.89
C GLU A 180 7.79 2.20 -17.52
N CYS A 181 8.89 2.67 -16.95
CA CYS A 181 8.91 3.35 -15.66
C CYS A 181 8.52 4.83 -15.81
N PHE A 182 9.24 5.57 -16.68
CA PHE A 182 9.14 7.03 -16.78
C PHE A 182 8.31 7.57 -17.95
N GLU A 183 7.85 6.70 -18.87
CA GLU A 183 6.96 7.02 -19.98
C GLU A 183 7.40 8.26 -20.79
N ASP A 184 6.58 9.31 -20.82
CA ASP A 184 6.82 10.55 -21.55
C ASP A 184 8.03 11.34 -21.02
N LEU A 185 8.43 11.09 -19.77
CA LEU A 185 9.52 11.78 -19.10
C LEU A 185 10.85 11.03 -19.13
N THR A 186 10.92 9.84 -19.76
CA THR A 186 12.18 9.11 -19.95
C THR A 186 13.32 9.95 -20.54
N PRO A 187 13.10 10.89 -21.49
CA PRO A 187 14.16 11.76 -22.01
C PRO A 187 14.84 12.66 -20.97
N HIS A 188 14.26 12.82 -19.77
CA HIS A 188 14.83 13.59 -18.66
C HIS A 188 15.69 12.73 -17.71
N ILE A 189 15.74 11.42 -17.90
CA ILE A 189 16.65 10.54 -17.19
C ILE A 189 17.96 10.47 -17.98
N HIS A 190 19.06 10.85 -17.33
CA HIS A 190 20.38 10.94 -17.97
C HIS A 190 21.43 10.02 -17.34
N ALA A 191 21.21 9.62 -16.08
CA ALA A 191 22.12 8.76 -15.33
C ALA A 191 21.34 7.69 -14.57
N LEU A 192 22.00 6.57 -14.30
CA LEU A 192 21.46 5.44 -13.54
C LEU A 192 22.51 4.99 -12.53
N GLU A 193 22.09 4.76 -11.29
CA GLU A 193 22.98 4.21 -10.28
C GLU A 193 22.91 2.68 -10.29
N THR A 194 24.03 2.02 -10.53
CA THR A 194 24.12 0.55 -10.65
C THR A 194 23.96 -0.14 -9.30
N GLY A 195 24.57 0.43 -8.26
CA GLY A 195 24.58 -0.07 -6.89
C GLY A 195 25.43 -1.34 -6.70
N LEU A 196 25.60 -1.72 -5.43
CA LEU A 196 26.50 -2.79 -4.92
C LEU A 196 26.29 -4.21 -5.48
N SER A 197 25.32 -4.41 -6.37
CA SER A 197 24.95 -5.73 -6.90
C SER A 197 25.36 -5.95 -8.36
N SER A 198 25.93 -4.94 -9.02
CA SER A 198 26.38 -5.05 -10.41
C SER A 198 27.59 -4.17 -10.66
N ASP A 199 28.40 -4.51 -11.65
CA ASP A 199 29.56 -3.73 -12.08
C ASP A 199 29.44 -3.31 -13.56
N PRO A 200 30.34 -2.45 -14.08
CA PRO A 200 30.29 -2.02 -15.47
C PRO A 200 30.35 -3.18 -16.49
N PRO A 201 31.18 -4.22 -16.34
CA PRO A 201 31.13 -5.41 -17.21
C PRO A 201 29.76 -6.07 -17.31
N MET A 202 29.04 -6.23 -16.19
CA MET A 202 27.67 -6.74 -16.20
C MET A 202 26.73 -5.82 -16.98
N ASN A 203 26.83 -4.50 -16.76
CA ASN A 203 25.95 -3.50 -17.37
C ASN A 203 26.22 -3.28 -18.87
N TRP A 204 27.47 -3.38 -19.34
CA TRP A 204 27.82 -3.23 -20.75
C TRP A 204 27.16 -4.28 -21.65
N ARG A 205 26.67 -5.37 -21.06
CA ARG A 205 25.96 -6.42 -21.79
C ARG A 205 24.52 -6.07 -22.15
N VAL A 206 23.99 -4.97 -21.60
CA VAL A 206 22.62 -4.48 -21.80
C VAL A 206 22.67 -3.20 -22.63
N SER A 207 22.46 -3.29 -23.94
CA SER A 207 22.58 -2.14 -24.85
C SER A 207 21.63 -0.98 -24.54
N ALA A 208 20.49 -1.26 -23.90
CA ALA A 208 19.54 -0.25 -23.46
C ALA A 208 20.16 0.75 -22.45
N LEU A 209 21.26 0.39 -21.79
CA LEU A 209 21.96 1.25 -20.84
C LEU A 209 22.99 2.19 -21.49
N ASP A 210 23.39 1.95 -22.74
CA ASP A 210 24.45 2.72 -23.41
C ASP A 210 24.16 4.22 -23.50
N GLY A 211 22.88 4.61 -23.51
CA GLY A 211 22.44 5.99 -23.58
C GLY A 211 22.56 6.77 -22.27
N TYR A 212 22.89 6.10 -21.16
CA TYR A 212 22.86 6.67 -19.81
C TYR A 212 24.26 6.72 -19.19
N GLN A 213 24.47 7.68 -18.29
CA GLN A 213 25.68 7.71 -17.47
C GLN A 213 25.51 6.76 -16.29
N LEU A 214 26.31 5.71 -16.25
CA LEU A 214 26.35 4.79 -15.11
C LEU A 214 27.18 5.43 -13.99
N VAL A 215 26.56 5.56 -12.83
CA VAL A 215 27.17 6.11 -11.61
C VAL A 215 27.14 5.05 -10.51
N SER A 216 28.08 5.15 -9.58
CA SER A 216 28.24 4.17 -8.50
C SER A 216 28.42 4.89 -7.17
N ASN A 217 27.67 4.48 -6.15
CA ASN A 217 27.61 5.16 -4.84
C ASN A 217 27.43 4.15 -3.71
N SER A 218 27.94 4.47 -2.52
CA SER A 218 28.15 3.48 -1.47
C SER A 218 26.90 2.99 -0.73
N ASP A 219 25.76 3.69 -0.89
CA ASP A 219 24.54 3.50 -0.10
C ASP A 219 24.85 3.38 1.40
N ALA A 220 25.64 4.33 1.91
CA ALA A 220 26.23 4.23 3.23
C ALA A 220 25.20 4.48 4.34
N HIS A 221 25.01 3.45 5.17
CA HIS A 221 24.22 3.49 6.40
C HIS A 221 25.11 3.67 7.65
N SER A 222 26.42 3.86 7.48
CA SER A 222 27.34 4.22 8.55
C SER A 222 28.57 4.94 8.00
N PRO A 223 29.22 5.84 8.77
CA PRO A 223 30.37 6.60 8.26
C PRO A 223 31.55 5.72 7.81
N GLY A 224 31.74 4.55 8.43
CA GLY A 224 32.79 3.61 8.04
C GLY A 224 32.58 2.94 6.68
N LYS A 225 31.35 2.96 6.15
CA LYS A 225 30.95 2.36 4.87
C LYS A 225 31.00 3.32 3.68
N LEU A 226 31.35 4.59 3.92
CA LEU A 226 31.53 5.59 2.86
C LEU A 226 32.59 5.14 1.85
N GLY A 227 32.35 5.41 0.57
CA GLY A 227 33.30 5.14 -0.50
C GLY A 227 33.54 3.66 -0.81
N ARG A 228 32.64 2.75 -0.41
CA ARG A 228 32.67 1.37 -0.98
C ARG A 228 32.42 1.36 -2.48
N GLU A 229 31.62 2.32 -2.92
CA GLU A 229 31.42 2.71 -4.31
C GLU A 229 31.48 4.24 -4.40
N ALA A 230 32.00 4.76 -5.50
CA ALA A 230 32.11 6.19 -5.73
C ALA A 230 32.32 6.52 -7.21
N ASN A 231 32.25 7.80 -7.54
CA ASN A 231 32.46 8.34 -8.88
C ASN A 231 33.79 9.10 -8.96
N LEU A 232 34.51 8.94 -10.06
CA LEU A 232 35.71 9.70 -10.38
C LEU A 232 35.33 10.87 -11.29
N LEU A 233 35.50 12.10 -10.82
CA LEU A 233 35.10 13.31 -11.53
C LEU A 233 36.32 14.17 -11.87
N ASP A 234 36.54 14.43 -13.16
CA ASP A 234 37.56 15.34 -13.67
C ASP A 234 36.94 16.66 -14.14
N THR A 235 36.38 17.39 -13.17
CA THR A 235 35.82 18.73 -13.35
C THR A 235 36.28 19.65 -12.21
N GLU A 236 35.95 20.93 -12.30
CA GLU A 236 35.99 21.83 -11.14
C GLU A 236 34.88 21.44 -10.14
N LEU A 237 35.07 21.79 -8.86
CA LEU A 237 34.04 21.61 -7.83
C LEU A 237 32.92 22.64 -8.03
N GLY A 238 31.69 22.15 -8.02
CA GLY A 238 30.47 22.96 -8.12
C GLY A 238 29.31 22.13 -8.64
N TYR A 239 28.09 22.47 -8.23
CA TYR A 239 26.87 21.78 -8.63
C TYR A 239 26.65 21.85 -10.14
N THR A 240 26.91 22.99 -10.79
CA THR A 240 26.82 23.11 -12.25
C THR A 240 27.77 22.14 -12.98
N HIS A 241 28.97 21.95 -12.45
CA HIS A 241 29.96 21.04 -13.02
C HIS A 241 29.59 19.58 -12.78
N LEU A 242 29.13 19.25 -11.56
CA LEU A 242 28.56 17.95 -11.22
C LEU A 242 27.38 17.60 -12.13
N SER A 243 26.43 18.51 -12.29
CA SER A 243 25.27 18.35 -13.17
C SER A 243 25.69 18.06 -14.61
N ARG A 244 26.69 18.78 -15.13
CA ARG A 244 27.23 18.49 -16.47
C ARG A 244 27.89 17.11 -16.56
N ALA A 245 28.63 16.69 -15.53
CA ALA A 245 29.27 15.38 -15.51
C ALA A 245 28.25 14.24 -15.47
N ILE A 246 27.20 14.38 -14.66
CA ILE A 246 26.18 13.34 -14.48
C ILE A 246 25.15 13.34 -15.62
N GLN A 247 24.67 14.51 -16.06
CA GLN A 247 23.64 14.59 -17.11
C GLN A 247 24.20 14.48 -18.53
N GLN A 248 25.42 14.97 -18.78
CA GLN A 248 26.01 15.02 -20.13
C GLN A 248 27.25 14.14 -20.27
N GLY A 249 27.73 13.54 -19.17
CA GLY A 249 28.92 12.71 -19.18
C GLY A 249 30.24 13.48 -19.30
N GLN A 250 30.23 14.82 -19.30
CA GLN A 250 31.44 15.63 -19.49
C GLN A 250 32.21 15.76 -18.18
N GLY A 251 33.32 15.04 -18.06
CA GLY A 251 34.16 15.03 -16.86
C GLY A 251 33.86 13.89 -15.87
N LEU A 252 32.96 12.94 -16.19
CA LEU A 252 32.87 11.69 -15.45
C LEU A 252 34.00 10.74 -15.90
N ALA A 253 35.09 10.63 -15.16
CA ALA A 253 36.25 9.85 -15.61
C ALA A 253 36.03 8.32 -15.49
N GLY A 254 35.23 7.90 -14.51
CA GLY A 254 35.03 6.49 -14.19
C GLY A 254 34.34 6.28 -12.85
N THR A 255 34.30 5.04 -12.39
CA THR A 255 33.70 4.64 -11.11
C THR A 255 34.65 3.79 -10.27
N LEU A 256 34.51 3.86 -8.96
CA LEU A 256 35.08 2.92 -8.00
C LEU A 256 33.96 1.96 -7.62
N GLU A 257 34.20 0.67 -7.79
CA GLU A 257 33.18 -0.37 -7.70
C GLU A 257 33.45 -1.33 -6.54
N PHE A 258 32.36 -1.80 -5.94
CA PHE A 258 32.39 -2.94 -5.04
C PHE A 258 32.38 -4.24 -5.86
N PHE A 259 32.86 -5.36 -5.29
CA PHE A 259 32.77 -6.66 -5.95
C PHE A 259 31.34 -7.21 -5.83
N PRO A 260 30.54 -7.27 -6.91
CA PRO A 260 29.14 -7.70 -6.82
C PRO A 260 29.00 -9.15 -6.36
N GLU A 261 30.03 -9.98 -6.54
CA GLU A 261 30.09 -11.36 -6.09
C GLU A 261 30.01 -11.51 -4.56
N GLU A 262 30.42 -10.50 -3.79
CA GLU A 262 30.24 -10.50 -2.33
C GLU A 262 28.77 -10.38 -1.92
N GLY A 263 27.91 -9.89 -2.82
CA GLY A 263 26.47 -9.79 -2.61
C GLY A 263 25.83 -11.15 -2.29
N LYS A 264 24.89 -11.16 -1.34
CA LYS A 264 24.19 -12.38 -0.87
C LYS A 264 23.41 -13.16 -1.94
N TYR A 265 23.14 -12.51 -3.05
CA TYR A 265 22.22 -12.96 -4.10
C TYR A 265 22.81 -12.65 -5.47
N HIS A 266 24.14 -12.78 -5.61
CA HIS A 266 24.79 -12.57 -6.88
C HIS A 266 24.40 -13.69 -7.87
N LEU A 267 24.65 -14.94 -7.48
CA LEU A 267 24.25 -16.14 -8.24
C LEU A 267 22.89 -16.68 -7.82
N ASP A 268 22.34 -17.51 -8.69
CA ASP A 268 21.18 -18.32 -8.36
C ASP A 268 21.56 -19.39 -7.35
N GLY A 269 20.63 -19.74 -6.46
CA GLY A 269 20.93 -20.85 -5.58
C GLY A 269 19.82 -21.34 -4.69
N HIS A 270 20.16 -22.41 -3.97
CA HIS A 270 19.33 -23.02 -2.96
C HIS A 270 20.20 -23.45 -1.78
N ARG A 271 20.27 -22.58 -0.78
CA ARG A 271 21.11 -22.67 0.41
C ARG A 271 20.91 -23.95 1.17
N LYS A 272 19.66 -24.42 1.32
CA LYS A 272 19.37 -25.68 2.05
C LYS A 272 20.01 -26.91 1.41
N CYS A 273 20.41 -26.82 0.14
CA CYS A 273 21.12 -27.87 -0.57
C CYS A 273 22.57 -27.51 -0.88
N ASN A 274 23.09 -26.39 -0.37
CA ASN A 274 24.41 -25.83 -0.68
C ASN A 274 24.69 -25.77 -2.19
N LEU A 275 23.66 -25.36 -2.96
CA LEU A 275 23.73 -25.32 -4.41
C LEU A 275 23.78 -23.87 -4.89
N SER A 276 24.85 -23.53 -5.59
CA SER A 276 25.05 -22.26 -6.30
C SER A 276 25.17 -22.56 -7.78
N LEU A 277 24.46 -21.80 -8.62
CA LEU A 277 24.32 -22.04 -10.06
C LEU A 277 24.45 -20.73 -10.84
N ASN A 278 25.01 -20.84 -12.04
CA ASN A 278 24.93 -19.77 -13.03
C ASN A 278 23.53 -19.72 -13.66
N PRO A 279 23.12 -18.57 -14.23
CA PRO A 279 21.81 -18.42 -14.86
C PRO A 279 21.50 -19.49 -15.93
N SER A 280 22.50 -19.84 -16.75
CA SER A 280 22.40 -20.87 -17.78
C SER A 280 22.14 -22.27 -17.21
N GLU A 281 22.74 -22.59 -16.05
CA GLU A 281 22.55 -23.85 -15.35
C GLU A 281 21.16 -23.92 -14.71
N THR A 282 20.69 -22.83 -14.10
CA THR A 282 19.32 -22.72 -13.55
C THR A 282 18.27 -22.89 -14.65
N ALA A 283 18.49 -22.29 -15.83
CA ALA A 283 17.63 -22.47 -16.99
C ALA A 283 17.61 -23.93 -17.46
N ALA A 284 18.75 -24.61 -17.48
CA ALA A 284 18.84 -26.03 -17.83
C ALA A 284 18.06 -26.94 -16.86
N TYR A 285 17.98 -26.57 -15.57
CA TYR A 285 17.16 -27.27 -14.58
C TYR A 285 15.70 -26.80 -14.51
N GLY A 286 15.27 -25.93 -15.41
CA GLY A 286 13.89 -25.40 -15.44
C GLY A 286 13.50 -24.61 -14.20
N GLY A 287 14.46 -23.90 -13.58
CA GLY A 287 14.25 -23.08 -12.38
C GLY A 287 14.00 -23.88 -11.10
N LYS A 288 14.29 -25.18 -11.09
CA LYS A 288 14.11 -26.08 -9.94
C LYS A 288 15.44 -26.68 -9.49
N CYS A 289 15.60 -26.81 -8.18
CA CYS A 289 16.77 -27.39 -7.57
C CYS A 289 16.87 -28.88 -7.96
N PRO A 290 17.97 -29.33 -8.59
CA PRO A 290 18.17 -30.73 -8.96
C PRO A 290 18.25 -31.68 -7.75
N VAL A 291 18.54 -31.15 -6.55
CA VAL A 291 18.68 -31.95 -5.32
C VAL A 291 17.33 -32.22 -4.65
N CYS A 292 16.44 -31.22 -4.57
CA CYS A 292 15.19 -31.33 -3.79
C CYS A 292 13.90 -31.01 -4.57
N GLY A 293 14.01 -30.59 -5.83
CA GLY A 293 12.88 -30.25 -6.70
C GLY A 293 12.16 -28.94 -6.38
N LYS A 294 12.58 -28.19 -5.35
CA LYS A 294 12.02 -26.87 -4.99
C LYS A 294 12.53 -25.78 -5.93
N LYS A 295 11.84 -24.64 -5.97
CA LYS A 295 12.23 -23.48 -6.79
C LYS A 295 13.57 -22.91 -6.32
N ILE A 296 14.42 -22.51 -7.27
CA ILE A 296 15.70 -21.85 -7.01
C ILE A 296 15.46 -20.35 -6.77
N THR A 297 16.21 -19.76 -5.83
CA THR A 297 16.24 -18.31 -5.62
C THR A 297 17.06 -17.68 -6.74
N ILE A 298 16.47 -16.73 -7.46
CA ILE A 298 17.09 -16.06 -8.61
C ILE A 298 18.00 -14.93 -8.11
N GLY A 299 19.24 -14.91 -8.61
CA GLY A 299 20.24 -13.89 -8.30
C GLY A 299 20.20 -12.70 -9.25
N VAL A 300 20.98 -11.66 -8.93
CA VAL A 300 21.06 -10.44 -9.73
C VAL A 300 21.69 -10.72 -11.10
N LEU A 301 22.70 -11.59 -11.17
CA LEU A 301 23.34 -11.94 -12.44
C LEU A 301 22.34 -12.56 -13.44
N HIS A 302 21.39 -13.35 -12.95
CA HIS A 302 20.34 -13.93 -13.80
C HIS A 302 19.46 -12.85 -14.41
N ARG A 303 19.08 -11.85 -13.63
CA ARG A 303 18.25 -10.75 -14.13
C ARG A 303 18.99 -9.87 -15.14
N VAL A 304 20.30 -9.67 -14.94
CA VAL A 304 21.15 -9.04 -15.96
C VAL A 304 21.20 -9.91 -17.23
N GLU A 305 21.39 -11.22 -17.10
CA GLU A 305 21.40 -12.16 -18.23
C GLU A 305 20.09 -12.17 -19.03
N GLU A 306 18.95 -12.06 -18.35
CA GLU A 306 17.62 -11.98 -19.00
C GLU A 306 17.47 -10.74 -19.88
N LEU A 307 18.07 -9.62 -19.47
CA LEU A 307 17.99 -8.33 -20.18
C LEU A 307 19.19 -8.10 -21.12
N ALA A 308 20.26 -8.86 -20.96
CA ALA A 308 21.46 -8.77 -21.77
C ALA A 308 21.19 -9.18 -23.22
N ASP A 309 21.65 -8.35 -24.15
CA ASP A 309 21.59 -8.60 -25.59
C ASP A 309 22.99 -8.81 -26.19
N ARG A 310 24.03 -8.87 -25.33
CA ARG A 310 25.43 -9.08 -25.70
C ARG A 310 26.06 -10.20 -24.86
N GLU A 311 27.08 -10.84 -25.44
CA GLU A 311 27.77 -11.97 -24.82
C GLU A 311 28.56 -11.57 -23.56
N GLU A 312 28.81 -12.55 -22.69
CA GLU A 312 29.65 -12.39 -21.51
C GLU A 312 31.09 -12.01 -21.92
N GLY A 313 31.69 -11.07 -21.18
CA GLY A 313 33.02 -10.54 -21.50
C GLY A 313 33.02 -9.45 -22.59
N PHE A 314 31.85 -8.99 -23.05
CA PHE A 314 31.76 -7.82 -23.92
C PHE A 314 32.33 -6.57 -23.24
N VAL A 315 33.25 -5.89 -23.92
CA VAL A 315 33.82 -4.61 -23.46
C VAL A 315 33.32 -3.51 -24.37
N SER A 316 32.68 -2.50 -23.78
CA SER A 316 32.15 -1.36 -24.53
C SER A 316 33.28 -0.46 -25.05
N GLU A 317 33.23 -0.08 -26.33
CA GLU A 317 34.18 0.88 -26.93
C GLU A 317 34.11 2.26 -26.26
N ASN A 318 32.94 2.62 -25.73
CA ASN A 318 32.70 3.85 -24.99
C ASN A 318 32.61 3.61 -23.46
N GLY A 319 32.98 2.41 -23.00
CA GLY A 319 32.98 2.06 -21.57
C GLY A 319 33.94 2.95 -20.80
N ARG A 320 33.46 3.61 -19.75
CA ARG A 320 34.31 4.41 -18.87
C ARG A 320 35.19 3.49 -18.02
N HIS A 321 36.31 4.04 -17.56
CA HIS A 321 37.23 3.34 -16.67
C HIS A 321 36.54 2.97 -15.36
N TYR A 322 36.87 1.81 -14.79
CA TYR A 322 36.39 1.42 -13.47
C TYR A 322 37.49 0.71 -12.68
N GLU A 323 37.43 0.82 -11.35
CA GLU A 323 38.37 0.16 -10.44
C GLU A 323 37.59 -0.57 -9.34
N SER A 324 37.73 -1.89 -9.26
CA SER A 324 37.14 -2.67 -8.16
C SER A 324 38.05 -2.63 -6.94
N LEU A 325 37.54 -2.10 -5.82
CA LEU A 325 38.32 -1.92 -4.60
C LEU A 325 37.66 -2.65 -3.41
N VAL A 326 38.49 -3.02 -2.44
CA VAL A 326 38.07 -3.58 -1.15
C VAL A 326 38.52 -2.60 -0.06
N PRO A 327 37.73 -2.34 0.99
CA PRO A 327 38.12 -1.46 2.09
C PRO A 327 39.50 -1.82 2.65
N LEU A 328 40.33 -0.82 2.97
CA LEU A 328 41.71 -1.07 3.42
C LEU A 328 41.78 -1.95 4.68
N THR A 329 40.80 -1.83 5.58
CA THR A 329 40.70 -2.69 6.76
C THR A 329 40.53 -4.17 6.40
N GLU A 330 39.80 -4.48 5.32
CA GLU A 330 39.63 -5.84 4.81
C GLU A 330 40.88 -6.33 4.10
N VAL A 331 41.58 -5.45 3.36
CA VAL A 331 42.88 -5.78 2.76
C VAL A 331 43.92 -6.11 3.83
N ILE A 332 44.03 -5.31 4.90
CA ILE A 332 44.93 -5.58 6.03
C ILE A 332 44.55 -6.90 6.73
N ALA A 333 43.25 -7.12 6.94
CA ALA A 333 42.74 -8.34 7.57
C ALA A 333 43.09 -9.59 6.76
N ALA A 334 42.80 -9.58 5.46
CA ALA A 334 43.11 -10.66 4.53
C ALA A 334 44.62 -10.92 4.47
N SER A 335 45.43 -9.85 4.42
CA SER A 335 46.90 -9.96 4.33
C SER A 335 47.57 -10.44 5.61
N THR A 336 46.93 -10.26 6.78
CA THR A 336 47.50 -10.61 8.09
C THR A 336 46.83 -11.83 8.74
N GLY A 337 45.86 -12.45 8.07
CA GLY A 337 45.08 -13.58 8.59
C GLY A 337 44.21 -13.23 9.81
N LYS A 338 43.87 -11.94 10.00
CA LYS A 338 43.06 -11.42 11.12
C LYS A 338 41.65 -11.07 10.65
N SER A 339 40.74 -10.78 11.58
CA SER A 339 39.44 -10.22 11.24
C SER A 339 39.51 -8.70 11.05
N SER A 340 38.73 -8.17 10.09
CA SER A 340 38.63 -6.73 9.79
C SER A 340 38.17 -5.88 10.96
N GLY A 341 37.42 -6.45 11.90
CA GLY A 341 37.00 -5.80 13.15
C GLY A 341 38.00 -5.89 14.31
N SER A 342 39.18 -6.48 14.12
CA SER A 342 40.13 -6.65 15.23
C SER A 342 40.83 -5.33 15.60
N ALA A 343 41.09 -5.11 16.90
CA ALA A 343 41.80 -3.93 17.38
C ALA A 343 43.20 -3.77 16.75
N LYS A 344 43.84 -4.89 16.36
CA LYS A 344 45.12 -4.88 15.66
C LYS A 344 45.00 -4.36 14.23
N VAL A 345 43.94 -4.72 13.50
CA VAL A 345 43.67 -4.20 12.15
C VAL A 345 43.29 -2.72 12.22
N ALA A 346 42.49 -2.32 13.20
CA ALA A 346 42.14 -0.91 13.41
C ALA A 346 43.39 -0.05 13.70
N ALA A 347 44.28 -0.51 14.58
CA ALA A 347 45.52 0.21 14.88
C ALA A 347 46.47 0.29 13.67
N GLU A 348 46.56 -0.77 12.87
CA GLU A 348 47.35 -0.77 11.64
C GLU A 348 46.76 0.21 10.60
N TYR A 349 45.45 0.18 10.42
CA TYR A 349 44.72 1.10 9.55
C TYR A 349 44.97 2.57 9.94
N GLU A 350 44.84 2.91 11.22
CA GLU A 350 45.14 4.25 11.73
C GLU A 350 46.61 4.63 11.54
N SER A 351 47.54 3.68 11.75
CA SER A 351 48.98 3.91 11.52
C SER A 351 49.30 4.20 10.06
N MET A 352 48.70 3.44 9.14
CA MET A 352 48.86 3.63 7.70
C MET A 352 48.30 4.98 7.26
N LEU A 353 47.12 5.36 7.75
CA LEU A 353 46.55 6.68 7.45
C LEU A 353 47.46 7.82 7.89
N GLY A 354 48.03 7.73 9.09
CA GLY A 354 48.94 8.74 9.63
C GLY A 354 50.28 8.86 8.90
N LYS A 355 50.77 7.77 8.29
CA LYS A 355 52.07 7.74 7.59
C LYS A 355 51.95 8.01 6.09
N LEU A 356 50.90 7.50 5.46
CA LEU A 356 50.77 7.41 4.00
C LEU A 356 49.64 8.29 3.43
N GLY A 357 48.74 8.81 4.26
CA GLY A 357 47.62 9.64 3.84
C GLY A 357 46.29 8.87 3.77
N SER A 358 45.35 9.35 2.96
CA SER A 358 43.97 8.81 2.94
C SER A 358 43.86 7.39 2.39
N GLU A 359 42.79 6.67 2.74
CA GLU A 359 42.55 5.28 2.31
C GLU A 359 42.64 5.11 0.79
N PHE A 360 41.95 5.94 0.02
CA PHE A 360 42.00 5.85 -1.45
C PHE A 360 43.39 6.14 -2.01
N SER A 361 44.14 7.08 -1.40
CA SER A 361 45.53 7.32 -1.80
C SER A 361 46.38 6.07 -1.59
N ILE A 362 46.23 5.40 -0.44
CA ILE A 362 46.94 4.14 -0.13
C ILE A 362 46.56 3.04 -1.12
N LEU A 363 45.27 2.85 -1.37
CA LEU A 363 44.78 1.76 -2.24
C LEU A 363 45.15 1.98 -3.71
N ARG A 364 45.25 3.23 -4.19
CA ARG A 364 45.36 3.55 -5.62
C ARG A 364 46.71 4.13 -6.03
N ASP A 365 47.18 5.13 -5.30
CA ASP A 365 48.23 6.05 -5.79
C ASP A 365 49.61 5.80 -5.16
N ILE A 366 49.66 5.48 -3.87
CA ILE A 366 50.92 5.39 -3.13
C ILE A 366 51.79 4.25 -3.71
N PRO A 367 53.11 4.47 -3.94
CA PRO A 367 54.01 3.42 -4.40
C PRO A 367 54.08 2.22 -3.44
N LEU A 368 54.15 1.00 -4.00
CA LEU A 368 54.21 -0.24 -3.22
C LEU A 368 55.42 -0.28 -2.25
N GLU A 369 56.55 0.33 -2.63
CA GLU A 369 57.73 0.43 -1.76
C GLU A 369 57.47 1.19 -0.45
N ASP A 370 56.66 2.25 -0.52
CA ASP A 370 56.32 3.06 0.65
C ASP A 370 55.27 2.36 1.53
N ILE A 371 54.33 1.64 0.92
CA ILE A 371 53.40 0.75 1.61
C ILE A 371 54.17 -0.33 2.38
N ARG A 372 55.15 -0.98 1.73
CA ARG A 372 56.00 -2.00 2.35
C ARG A 372 56.75 -1.46 3.57
N ARG A 373 57.29 -0.24 3.48
CA ARG A 373 58.00 0.41 4.60
C ARG A 373 57.06 0.72 5.77
N ALA A 374 55.80 1.07 5.49
CA ALA A 374 54.86 1.49 6.51
C ALA A 374 54.13 0.34 7.20
N ALA A 375 53.72 -0.70 6.44
CA ALA A 375 52.81 -1.77 6.87
C ALA A 375 53.34 -3.20 6.63
N GLY A 376 54.52 -3.33 6.01
CA GLY A 376 55.18 -4.62 5.75
C GLY A 376 54.82 -5.29 4.42
N PRO A 377 55.51 -6.39 4.07
CA PRO A 377 55.42 -7.03 2.76
C PRO A 377 54.09 -7.76 2.51
N CYS A 378 53.41 -8.25 3.56
CA CYS A 378 52.12 -8.93 3.37
C CYS A 378 51.03 -7.97 2.90
N VAL A 379 50.96 -6.76 3.49
CA VAL A 379 50.00 -5.72 3.11
C VAL A 379 50.36 -5.12 1.74
N GLU A 380 51.65 -4.97 1.43
CA GLU A 380 52.14 -4.62 0.09
C GLU A 380 51.60 -5.58 -0.97
N GLU A 381 51.78 -6.89 -0.76
CA GLU A 381 51.34 -7.91 -1.72
C GLU A 381 49.81 -7.93 -1.85
N GLY A 382 49.07 -7.75 -0.73
CA GLY A 382 47.61 -7.62 -0.76
C GLY A 382 47.13 -6.45 -1.62
N ILE A 383 47.73 -5.27 -1.46
CA ILE A 383 47.40 -4.09 -2.28
C ILE A 383 47.82 -4.28 -3.74
N LYS A 384 48.98 -4.91 -3.99
CA LYS A 384 49.46 -5.22 -5.35
C LYS A 384 48.49 -6.15 -6.09
N ARG A 385 48.00 -7.20 -5.44
CA ARG A 385 47.00 -8.13 -6.01
C ARG A 385 45.67 -7.44 -6.27
N LEU A 386 45.20 -6.63 -5.33
CA LEU A 386 44.00 -5.81 -5.53
C LEU A 386 44.13 -4.88 -6.75
N ARG A 387 45.24 -4.13 -6.87
CA ARG A 387 45.51 -3.23 -8.01
C ARG A 387 45.64 -3.94 -9.36
N SER A 388 46.01 -5.22 -9.36
CA SER A 388 46.13 -6.03 -10.59
C SER A 388 44.88 -6.85 -10.89
N GLY A 389 43.86 -6.80 -10.03
CA GLY A 389 42.64 -7.61 -10.16
C GLY A 389 42.84 -9.11 -9.89
N ASP A 390 44.00 -9.51 -9.36
CA ASP A 390 44.34 -10.90 -9.05
C ASP A 390 43.73 -11.32 -7.70
N VAL A 391 42.40 -11.47 -7.69
CA VAL A 391 41.62 -11.82 -6.51
C VAL A 391 40.74 -13.05 -6.77
N THR A 392 40.66 -13.95 -5.80
CA THR A 392 39.77 -15.12 -5.88
C THR A 392 38.39 -14.74 -5.38
N ARG A 393 37.37 -14.97 -6.20
CA ARG A 393 35.98 -14.58 -5.92
C ARG A 393 35.13 -15.81 -5.68
N ILE A 394 34.50 -15.90 -4.51
CA ILE A 394 33.50 -16.91 -4.20
C ILE A 394 32.15 -16.18 -4.16
N PRO A 395 31.28 -16.36 -5.16
CA PRO A 395 30.03 -15.61 -5.23
C PRO A 395 29.01 -16.05 -4.19
N GLY A 396 28.28 -15.08 -3.63
CA GLY A 396 27.16 -15.32 -2.73
C GLY A 396 25.90 -15.78 -3.46
N TYR A 397 25.05 -16.51 -2.74
CA TYR A 397 23.79 -17.05 -3.24
C TYR A 397 22.79 -17.30 -2.10
N ASP A 398 21.49 -17.19 -2.39
CA ASP A 398 20.36 -17.52 -1.49
C ASP A 398 20.55 -17.07 -0.02
N GLY A 399 21.00 -15.83 0.18
CA GLY A 399 21.16 -15.19 1.48
C GLY A 399 22.53 -15.36 2.14
N GLU A 400 23.47 -16.08 1.52
CA GLU A 400 24.85 -16.22 1.95
C GLU A 400 25.74 -15.20 1.23
N TYR A 401 26.50 -14.40 1.99
CA TYR A 401 27.48 -13.47 1.41
C TYR A 401 28.58 -14.22 0.68
N GLY A 402 29.02 -13.67 -0.44
CA GLY A 402 30.23 -14.12 -1.10
C GLY A 402 31.48 -13.73 -0.31
N THR A 403 32.64 -14.10 -0.82
CA THR A 403 33.92 -13.76 -0.22
C THR A 403 34.94 -13.49 -1.31
N VAL A 404 35.60 -12.33 -1.22
CA VAL A 404 36.78 -12.02 -2.03
C VAL A 404 38.02 -12.32 -1.20
N MET A 405 38.85 -13.23 -1.68
CA MET A 405 40.10 -13.62 -1.06
C MET A 405 41.27 -13.02 -1.84
N ILE A 406 42.06 -12.18 -1.16
CA ILE A 406 43.23 -11.52 -1.74
C ILE A 406 44.49 -12.38 -1.58
N VAL A 407 44.64 -13.08 -0.44
CA VAL A 407 45.79 -13.94 -0.13
C VAL A 407 45.31 -15.22 0.56
N ASN A 408 45.87 -16.38 0.17
CA ASN A 408 45.54 -17.68 0.79
C ASN A 408 46.32 -17.90 2.09
N LYS A 409 45.76 -18.68 3.03
CA LYS A 409 46.41 -18.98 4.33
C LYS A 409 47.78 -19.65 4.18
N ASP A 410 47.93 -20.56 3.22
CA ASP A 410 49.21 -21.24 2.96
C ASP A 410 50.29 -20.27 2.41
N GLU A 411 49.88 -19.24 1.67
CA GLU A 411 50.77 -18.21 1.13
C GLU A 411 51.19 -17.17 2.18
N ILE A 412 50.30 -16.88 3.15
CA ILE A 412 50.62 -16.03 4.30
C ILE A 412 51.75 -16.67 5.11
N ASP A 413 51.68 -17.98 5.35
CA ASP A 413 52.72 -18.72 6.09
C ASP A 413 54.05 -18.82 5.30
N GLU A 414 54.03 -18.93 3.97
CA GLU A 414 55.24 -18.85 3.13
C GLU A 414 55.89 -17.46 3.14
N LEU A 415 55.08 -16.39 3.12
CA LEU A 415 55.57 -15.00 3.19
C LEU A 415 56.16 -14.69 4.59
N TYR A 416 55.51 -15.16 5.67
CA TYR A 416 56.07 -15.08 7.03
C TYR A 416 57.33 -15.95 7.18
N GLY A 417 57.37 -17.12 6.55
CA GLY A 417 58.51 -18.05 6.56
C GLY A 417 59.74 -17.53 5.80
N GLN A 418 59.54 -16.78 4.70
CA GLN A 418 60.63 -16.15 3.95
C GLN A 418 61.25 -14.97 4.72
N ILE A 419 60.49 -14.22 5.51
CA ILE A 419 61.01 -13.12 6.36
C ILE A 419 61.95 -13.66 7.45
N SER A 420 61.64 -14.83 8.02
CA SER A 420 62.49 -15.47 9.04
C SER A 420 63.86 -15.94 8.52
N LEU A 421 63.99 -16.14 7.19
CA LEU A 421 65.25 -16.51 6.54
C LEU A 421 66.17 -15.30 6.25
N PHE A 422 65.61 -14.11 6.10
CA PHE A 422 66.38 -12.87 5.82
C PHE A 422 66.75 -12.09 7.09
N GLU A 423 66.07 -12.29 8.21
CA GLU A 423 66.43 -11.65 9.49
C GLU A 423 67.73 -12.19 10.12
N ASN A 424 68.30 -13.30 9.62
CA ASN A 424 69.58 -13.84 10.10
C ASN A 424 70.84 -13.14 9.55
N TYR A 425 70.70 -12.01 8.83
CA TYR A 425 71.84 -11.29 8.21
C TYR A 425 72.03 -9.84 8.65
N MET A 426 71.49 -9.40 9.79
CA MET A 426 71.82 -8.08 10.34
C MET A 426 72.24 -8.19 11.82
N GLU A 427 73.50 -7.85 12.10
CA GLU A 427 74.07 -7.75 13.45
C GLU A 427 73.44 -6.59 14.26
N PRO A 428 73.36 -6.73 15.60
CA PRO A 428 72.58 -5.83 16.45
C PRO A 428 73.41 -4.62 16.92
N ALA A 429 72.80 -3.42 16.88
CA ALA A 429 73.29 -2.24 17.58
C ALA A 429 72.44 -1.97 18.83
N ALA A 430 73.17 -1.68 19.91
CA ALA A 430 72.80 -1.70 21.31
C ALA A 430 71.81 -0.62 21.80
N GLU A 431 71.23 -0.94 22.98
CA GLU A 431 71.03 -0.11 24.19
C GLU A 431 69.57 -0.13 24.68
N THR A 432 69.16 -0.26 25.95
CA THR A 432 69.73 -0.59 27.29
C THR A 432 68.53 -0.49 28.26
N ALA A 433 68.52 -1.35 29.28
CA ALA A 433 67.89 -1.18 30.61
C ALA A 433 66.34 -1.10 30.69
N ALA A 434 65.63 -1.66 31.68
CA ALA A 434 66.01 -2.16 33.00
C ALA A 434 65.07 -3.30 33.45
N SER A 435 65.69 -4.27 34.12
CA SER A 435 65.09 -5.35 34.88
C SER A 435 64.49 -4.89 36.21
N GLN A 436 63.37 -5.49 36.61
CA GLN A 436 63.18 -5.91 38.00
C GLN A 436 62.73 -7.36 38.03
N ALA A 437 63.57 -8.18 38.65
CA ALA A 437 63.36 -9.58 38.95
C ALA A 437 62.63 -9.72 40.30
N SER A 438 61.88 -10.82 40.43
CA SER A 438 61.77 -11.52 41.70
C SER A 438 61.74 -13.03 41.42
N ASP A 439 62.77 -13.69 41.93
CA ASP A 439 63.00 -15.14 42.04
C ASP A 439 61.79 -15.86 42.70
N ASN A 440 61.61 -17.18 42.68
CA ASN A 440 62.62 -18.23 42.76
C ASN A 440 62.03 -19.64 42.51
N GLU A 441 62.90 -20.51 41.96
CA GLU A 441 63.09 -21.95 42.20
C GLU A 441 62.00 -23.02 41.90
N GLY A 442 62.41 -24.10 41.20
CA GLY A 442 61.66 -25.36 41.24
C GLY A 442 61.96 -26.51 40.27
N SER A 443 63.22 -26.86 39.99
CA SER A 443 63.71 -28.23 39.66
C SER A 443 63.25 -29.01 38.40
N GLY A 444 64.25 -29.57 37.68
CA GLY A 444 64.30 -31.03 37.47
C GLY A 444 64.06 -31.61 36.07
N ILE A 445 65.12 -31.66 35.27
CA ILE A 445 65.30 -32.45 34.03
C ILE A 445 65.22 -33.96 34.32
N ILE A 446 64.55 -34.78 33.48
CA ILE A 446 65.08 -36.06 32.94
C ILE A 446 64.50 -36.33 31.54
N ALA A 447 65.38 -36.47 30.56
CA ALA A 447 65.15 -37.02 29.23
C ALA A 447 65.33 -38.55 29.23
N ALA A 448 64.62 -39.29 28.35
CA ALA A 448 65.10 -40.57 27.80
C ALA A 448 64.25 -41.05 26.59
N SER A 449 64.86 -40.94 25.41
CA SER A 449 65.05 -41.99 24.37
C SER A 449 63.92 -42.93 23.92
N GLY A 450 63.76 -43.06 22.59
CA GLY A 450 63.53 -44.38 21.97
C GLY A 450 62.69 -44.44 20.68
N ARG A 451 63.30 -44.22 19.51
CA ARG A 451 62.94 -44.90 18.25
C ARG A 451 63.26 -46.42 18.38
N PRO A 452 62.69 -47.39 17.61
CA PRO A 452 62.62 -47.33 16.13
C PRO A 452 61.50 -48.12 15.39
N ARG A 453 61.33 -47.79 14.08
CA ARG A 453 61.18 -48.66 12.85
C ARG A 453 60.10 -49.76 12.81
N LEU A 454 59.56 -50.27 11.70
CA LEU A 454 59.52 -50.09 10.23
C LEU A 454 58.54 -51.19 9.71
N SER A 455 58.28 -51.16 8.40
CA SER A 455 57.71 -52.21 7.50
C SER A 455 56.24 -52.01 7.13
N GLU A 456 55.80 -52.16 5.88
CA GLU A 456 56.42 -52.46 4.57
C GLU A 456 55.31 -52.16 3.52
N GLY A 457 55.69 -51.72 2.30
CA GLY A 457 54.78 -51.66 1.13
C GLY A 457 54.61 -53.05 0.47
N PRO A 458 54.40 -53.20 -0.85
CA PRO A 458 54.25 -52.15 -1.90
C PRO A 458 53.22 -52.47 -3.05
N GLU A 459 53.07 -51.53 -4.00
CA GLU A 459 52.99 -51.69 -5.50
C GLU A 459 51.91 -52.60 -6.17
N ASN A 460 51.41 -52.44 -7.41
CA ASN A 460 51.57 -51.50 -8.55
C ASN A 460 50.49 -51.81 -9.64
N ASN A 461 50.21 -50.80 -10.49
CA ASN A 461 49.98 -50.84 -11.97
C ASN A 461 48.73 -51.42 -12.71
N MET A 462 48.24 -50.53 -13.60
CA MET A 462 48.02 -50.65 -15.07
C MET A 462 46.67 -51.04 -15.72
N SER A 463 46.27 -50.10 -16.62
CA SER A 463 45.88 -50.26 -18.05
C SER A 463 44.42 -50.49 -18.51
N VAL A 464 43.96 -49.52 -19.33
CA VAL A 464 43.36 -49.59 -20.69
C VAL A 464 42.61 -50.86 -21.13
N THR A 465 41.36 -50.71 -21.60
CA THR A 465 40.85 -51.32 -22.85
C THR A 465 39.58 -50.65 -23.37
N GLU A 466 39.56 -50.37 -24.68
CA GLU A 466 38.41 -50.06 -25.54
C GLU A 466 37.47 -51.26 -25.73
N GLY A 467 36.22 -51.01 -26.13
CA GLY A 467 35.31 -52.06 -26.61
C GLY A 467 33.94 -51.53 -27.06
N SER A 468 33.83 -51.21 -28.34
CA SER A 468 32.58 -50.94 -29.08
C SER A 468 31.87 -52.24 -29.51
N VAL A 469 30.53 -52.36 -29.37
CA VAL A 469 29.67 -53.16 -30.27
C VAL A 469 28.25 -52.55 -30.36
N ASP A 470 27.70 -52.71 -31.56
CA ASP A 470 26.56 -52.11 -32.24
C ASP A 470 25.19 -52.81 -31.98
N ARG A 471 24.10 -52.08 -32.30
CA ARG A 471 22.79 -52.51 -32.87
C ARG A 471 21.75 -53.40 -32.14
N SER A 472 20.53 -52.82 -32.11
CA SER A 472 19.26 -53.33 -32.71
C SER A 472 18.17 -54.03 -31.87
N THR A 473 16.97 -53.42 -31.93
CA THR A 473 15.60 -53.97 -32.16
C THR A 473 15.09 -55.20 -31.39
N GLY A 474 13.86 -55.10 -30.85
CA GLY A 474 13.00 -56.28 -30.67
C GLY A 474 11.83 -56.09 -29.69
N ASN A 475 10.61 -56.15 -30.23
CA ASN A 475 9.30 -56.23 -29.55
C ASN A 475 9.03 -57.62 -28.94
N GLU A 476 7.86 -57.72 -28.28
CA GLU A 476 7.06 -58.92 -27.89
C GLU A 476 7.34 -59.48 -26.48
N GLU A 477 6.43 -59.32 -25.52
CA GLU A 477 5.12 -59.95 -25.28
C GLU A 477 5.17 -61.23 -24.42
N ALA A 478 4.37 -61.15 -23.34
CA ALA A 478 3.53 -62.19 -22.75
C ALA A 478 4.04 -63.19 -21.69
N SER A 479 3.21 -63.24 -20.63
CA SER A 479 2.92 -64.35 -19.69
C SER A 479 3.96 -64.62 -18.59
N GLY A 480 3.60 -64.89 -17.33
CA GLY A 480 2.31 -65.13 -16.68
C GLY A 480 2.56 -65.88 -15.35
N MET A 481 1.56 -65.87 -14.48
CA MET A 481 1.43 -66.60 -13.18
C MET A 481 2.09 -65.95 -11.95
N ARG A 482 1.52 -65.92 -10.74
CA ARG A 482 0.17 -66.06 -10.11
C ARG A 482 0.49 -66.44 -8.66
N ALA A 483 -0.11 -65.74 -7.69
CA ALA A 483 -0.55 -66.20 -6.35
C ALA A 483 -0.29 -65.13 -5.26
N THR A 484 -1.15 -64.78 -4.30
CA THR A 484 -2.62 -64.74 -4.10
C THR A 484 -2.86 -64.19 -2.68
N GLY A 485 -3.89 -63.35 -2.49
CA GLY A 485 -4.48 -62.99 -1.17
C GLY A 485 -4.63 -61.47 -0.97
N ILE A 486 -5.69 -60.75 -1.40
CA ILE A 486 -7.13 -60.75 -1.01
C ILE A 486 -7.29 -60.41 0.50
N LYS A 487 -7.95 -59.33 0.99
CA LYS A 487 -9.07 -58.48 0.52
C LYS A 487 -9.14 -57.19 1.38
N GLY A 488 -9.64 -56.08 0.82
CA GLY A 488 -10.29 -55.03 1.64
C GLY A 488 -10.32 -53.57 1.16
N SER A 489 -10.75 -53.25 -0.08
CA SER A 489 -11.61 -52.08 -0.38
C SER A 489 -11.86 -51.94 -1.89
N LEU A 490 -13.09 -52.19 -2.30
CA LEU A 490 -13.62 -51.97 -3.64
C LEU A 490 -14.95 -51.25 -3.40
N LEU A 491 -14.98 -49.94 -3.62
CA LEU A 491 -16.13 -49.06 -3.85
C LEU A 491 -15.62 -47.60 -4.00
N ALA A 492 -14.77 -47.35 -5.00
CA ALA A 492 -14.34 -45.99 -5.37
C ALA A 492 -13.81 -45.84 -6.82
N ALA A 493 -14.02 -46.83 -7.70
CA ALA A 493 -13.30 -46.91 -8.98
C ALA A 493 -14.18 -47.16 -10.22
N GLU A 494 -15.46 -46.76 -10.20
CA GLU A 494 -16.34 -46.81 -11.39
C GLU A 494 -16.96 -45.45 -11.80
N ALA A 495 -16.40 -44.32 -11.35
CA ALA A 495 -16.84 -42.98 -11.76
C ALA A 495 -15.75 -42.14 -12.45
N LYS A 496 -14.66 -42.73 -12.94
CA LYS A 496 -13.59 -42.04 -13.66
C LYS A 496 -13.30 -42.70 -15.01
N LYS A 497 -14.26 -42.62 -15.94
CA LYS A 497 -14.04 -42.89 -17.37
C LYS A 497 -15.20 -42.38 -18.24
N SER A 498 -15.55 -41.10 -18.09
CA SER A 498 -16.15 -40.31 -19.17
C SER A 498 -16.09 -38.82 -18.81
N GLU A 499 -15.00 -38.15 -19.12
CA GLU A 499 -15.01 -36.69 -19.28
C GLU A 499 -13.90 -36.33 -20.26
N SER A 500 -14.22 -36.52 -21.54
CA SER A 500 -13.59 -35.77 -22.62
C SER A 500 -13.74 -34.29 -22.30
N SER A 501 -12.67 -33.51 -22.45
CA SER A 501 -12.71 -32.04 -22.40
C SER A 501 -13.64 -31.49 -23.48
N ALA A 502 -14.94 -31.41 -23.18
CA ALA A 502 -15.88 -30.65 -23.98
C ALA A 502 -15.53 -29.18 -23.75
N ALA A 503 -15.08 -28.48 -24.80
CA ALA A 503 -14.93 -27.04 -24.77
C ALA A 503 -16.26 -26.43 -24.32
N LEU A 504 -16.23 -25.67 -23.21
CA LEU A 504 -17.39 -24.97 -22.69
C LEU A 504 -17.99 -24.09 -23.83
N PRO A 505 -19.33 -24.05 -24.00
CA PRO A 505 -19.96 -23.14 -24.94
C PRO A 505 -19.51 -21.70 -24.64
N LYS A 506 -18.98 -21.00 -25.65
CA LYS A 506 -18.61 -19.59 -25.55
C LYS A 506 -19.87 -18.75 -25.74
N PHE A 507 -20.41 -18.21 -24.65
CA PHE A 507 -21.52 -17.24 -24.68
C PHE A 507 -20.99 -15.84 -25.03
N PRO A 508 -21.83 -14.95 -25.61
CA PRO A 508 -21.48 -13.55 -25.85
C PRO A 508 -20.97 -12.85 -24.57
N ASP A 509 -20.05 -11.89 -24.72
CA ASP A 509 -19.57 -10.98 -23.67
C ASP A 509 -18.92 -11.65 -22.43
N GLY A 510 -18.50 -12.91 -22.57
CA GLY A 510 -17.84 -13.67 -21.49
C GLY A 510 -18.76 -13.94 -20.30
N LEU A 511 -20.07 -14.06 -20.55
CA LEU A 511 -21.05 -14.52 -19.56
C LEU A 511 -20.96 -16.04 -19.41
N ASN A 512 -21.30 -16.56 -18.23
CA ASN A 512 -21.58 -17.99 -18.06
C ASN A 512 -23.06 -18.30 -18.37
N GLN A 513 -23.43 -19.58 -18.41
CA GLN A 513 -24.81 -20.00 -18.73
C GLN A 513 -25.86 -19.35 -17.81
N GLU A 514 -25.64 -19.37 -16.49
CA GLU A 514 -26.58 -18.83 -15.50
C GLU A 514 -26.78 -17.31 -15.68
N GLN A 515 -25.69 -16.60 -15.96
CA GLN A 515 -25.71 -15.16 -16.24
C GLN A 515 -26.38 -14.87 -17.60
N TYR A 516 -26.11 -15.68 -18.62
CA TYR A 516 -26.75 -15.55 -19.93
C TYR A 516 -28.27 -15.76 -19.82
N ASP A 517 -28.69 -16.81 -19.11
CA ASP A 517 -30.11 -17.09 -18.85
C ASP A 517 -30.79 -15.91 -18.14
N ALA A 518 -30.13 -15.30 -17.16
CA ALA A 518 -30.62 -14.09 -16.49
C ALA A 518 -30.71 -12.88 -17.43
N VAL A 519 -29.68 -12.66 -18.25
CA VAL A 519 -29.60 -11.52 -19.18
C VAL A 519 -30.64 -11.63 -20.29
N THR A 520 -30.97 -12.83 -20.76
CA THR A 520 -31.90 -13.04 -21.89
C THR A 520 -33.31 -13.41 -21.49
N ALA A 521 -33.61 -13.52 -20.19
CA ALA A 521 -34.93 -13.90 -19.71
C ALA A 521 -36.04 -13.00 -20.27
N ALA A 522 -37.07 -13.62 -20.86
CA ALA A 522 -38.23 -12.92 -21.43
C ALA A 522 -39.39 -12.80 -20.42
N ASP A 523 -39.26 -13.43 -19.24
CA ASP A 523 -40.28 -13.39 -18.21
C ASP A 523 -40.50 -11.96 -17.68
N PRO A 524 -41.76 -11.56 -17.39
CA PRO A 524 -42.06 -10.23 -16.88
C PRO A 524 -41.39 -9.94 -15.53
N VAL A 525 -41.24 -10.96 -14.66
CA VAL A 525 -40.58 -10.84 -13.37
C VAL A 525 -39.45 -11.86 -13.28
N VAL A 526 -38.22 -11.37 -13.14
CA VAL A 526 -37.00 -12.17 -13.01
C VAL A 526 -36.35 -11.87 -11.68
N ALA A 527 -36.15 -12.90 -10.87
CA ALA A 527 -35.43 -12.83 -9.61
C ALA A 527 -34.10 -13.59 -9.74
N VAL A 528 -32.99 -12.88 -9.52
CA VAL A 528 -31.65 -13.44 -9.60
C VAL A 528 -31.01 -13.49 -8.22
N ILE A 529 -30.85 -14.70 -7.68
CA ILE A 529 -30.13 -14.93 -6.42
C ILE A 529 -28.65 -15.10 -6.75
N ALA A 530 -27.84 -14.14 -6.33
CA ALA A 530 -26.47 -14.00 -6.76
C ALA A 530 -25.54 -13.76 -5.57
N GLY A 531 -24.90 -14.84 -5.11
CA GLY A 531 -23.95 -14.81 -4.00
C GLY A 531 -22.78 -13.83 -4.19
N PRO A 532 -21.94 -13.60 -3.15
CA PRO A 532 -20.78 -12.73 -3.27
C PRO A 532 -19.87 -13.22 -4.41
N GLY A 533 -19.32 -12.28 -5.18
CA GLY A 533 -18.37 -12.59 -6.26
C GLY A 533 -18.95 -13.34 -7.47
N THR A 534 -20.27 -13.51 -7.58
CA THR A 534 -20.91 -14.23 -8.71
C THR A 534 -21.13 -13.37 -9.96
N GLY A 535 -20.83 -12.07 -9.88
CA GLY A 535 -20.93 -11.13 -11.00
C GLY A 535 -22.25 -10.36 -11.08
N LYS A 536 -22.94 -10.10 -9.96
CA LYS A 536 -24.18 -9.28 -9.87
C LYS A 536 -24.19 -8.06 -10.79
N THR A 537 -23.21 -7.16 -10.61
CA THR A 537 -23.09 -5.92 -11.38
C THR A 537 -22.84 -6.20 -12.87
N LYS A 538 -22.08 -7.25 -13.21
CA LYS A 538 -21.87 -7.64 -14.61
C LYS A 538 -23.19 -8.08 -15.24
N THR A 539 -23.94 -8.94 -14.56
CA THR A 539 -25.26 -9.41 -15.03
C THR A 539 -26.23 -8.26 -15.23
N LEU A 540 -26.30 -7.29 -14.31
CA LEU A 540 -27.15 -6.10 -14.44
C LEU A 540 -26.78 -5.23 -15.65
N VAL A 541 -25.49 -4.91 -15.79
CA VAL A 541 -25.01 -4.07 -16.89
C VAL A 541 -25.27 -4.77 -18.23
N SER A 542 -24.95 -6.06 -18.33
CA SER A 542 -25.22 -6.84 -19.55
C SER A 542 -26.72 -6.99 -19.85
N ARG A 543 -27.59 -7.07 -18.83
CA ARG A 543 -29.05 -7.06 -19.02
C ARG A 543 -29.52 -5.75 -19.63
N ILE A 544 -29.07 -4.61 -19.11
CA ILE A 544 -29.41 -3.29 -19.67
C ILE A 544 -28.86 -3.15 -21.09
N ALA A 545 -27.62 -3.58 -21.33
CA ALA A 545 -27.02 -3.54 -22.66
C ALA A 545 -27.79 -4.41 -23.66
N TRP A 546 -28.24 -5.60 -23.26
CA TRP A 546 -29.07 -6.49 -24.07
C TRP A 546 -30.44 -5.88 -24.37
N LEU A 547 -31.11 -5.26 -23.39
CA LEU A 547 -32.38 -4.56 -23.60
C LEU A 547 -32.25 -3.45 -24.66
N VAL A 548 -31.16 -2.68 -24.62
CA VAL A 548 -30.94 -1.58 -25.58
C VAL A 548 -30.51 -2.08 -26.95
N LYS A 549 -29.53 -3.00 -27.01
CA LYS A 549 -28.92 -3.45 -28.29
C LYS A 549 -29.75 -4.49 -29.02
N GLU A 550 -30.23 -5.50 -28.30
CA GLU A 550 -30.90 -6.66 -28.91
C GLU A 550 -32.42 -6.49 -28.91
N GLN A 551 -33.01 -5.98 -27.83
CA GLN A 551 -34.46 -5.73 -27.74
C GLN A 551 -34.88 -4.34 -28.23
N GLN A 552 -33.93 -3.45 -28.56
CA GLN A 552 -34.21 -2.11 -29.07
C GLN A 552 -35.11 -1.28 -28.13
N VAL A 553 -34.99 -1.50 -26.81
CA VAL A 553 -35.71 -0.73 -25.79
C VAL A 553 -35.17 0.69 -25.75
N ASP A 554 -36.07 1.67 -25.74
CA ASP A 554 -35.72 3.08 -25.55
C ASP A 554 -35.05 3.28 -24.17
N PRO A 555 -33.81 3.78 -24.11
CA PRO A 555 -33.09 4.02 -22.85
C PRO A 555 -33.86 4.88 -21.82
N SER A 556 -34.75 5.77 -22.26
CA SER A 556 -35.58 6.60 -21.37
C SER A 556 -36.61 5.81 -20.58
N ARG A 557 -36.89 4.56 -20.98
CA ARG A 557 -37.83 3.63 -20.35
C ARG A 557 -37.18 2.70 -19.32
N ILE A 558 -35.86 2.82 -19.12
CA ILE A 558 -35.07 1.97 -18.24
C ILE A 558 -34.73 2.71 -16.95
N THR A 559 -35.09 2.10 -15.82
CA THR A 559 -34.71 2.55 -14.48
C THR A 559 -33.89 1.48 -13.77
N ALA A 560 -32.69 1.85 -13.31
CA ALA A 560 -31.83 0.99 -12.49
C ALA A 560 -31.64 1.61 -11.09
N VAL A 561 -32.09 0.88 -10.08
CA VAL A 561 -32.03 1.29 -8.67
C VAL A 561 -30.89 0.56 -7.98
N THR A 562 -29.99 1.30 -7.32
CA THR A 562 -28.87 0.76 -6.55
C THR A 562 -28.94 1.17 -5.08
N PHE A 563 -28.21 0.46 -4.21
CA PHE A 563 -28.18 0.78 -2.78
C PHE A 563 -27.31 2.00 -2.44
N THR A 564 -26.17 2.18 -3.12
CA THR A 564 -25.22 3.28 -2.89
C THR A 564 -25.04 4.18 -4.12
N ASN A 565 -24.61 5.43 -3.91
CA ASN A 565 -24.31 6.36 -5.00
C ASN A 565 -23.08 5.91 -5.79
N LYS A 566 -22.10 5.31 -5.12
CA LYS A 566 -20.91 4.73 -5.76
C LYS A 566 -21.28 3.59 -6.72
N ALA A 567 -22.20 2.71 -6.33
CA ALA A 567 -22.70 1.63 -7.21
C ALA A 567 -23.42 2.20 -8.44
N ALA A 568 -24.24 3.25 -8.28
CA ALA A 568 -24.89 3.92 -9.41
C ALA A 568 -23.87 4.57 -10.37
N ALA A 569 -22.84 5.23 -9.84
CA ALA A 569 -21.79 5.87 -10.64
C ALA A 569 -20.93 4.83 -11.39
N GLU A 570 -20.59 3.72 -10.73
CA GLU A 570 -19.86 2.61 -11.33
C GLU A 570 -20.68 1.95 -12.44
N MET A 571 -21.96 1.65 -12.19
CA MET A 571 -22.88 1.09 -13.18
C MET A 571 -22.99 2.00 -14.41
N ARG A 572 -23.17 3.31 -14.20
CA ARG A 572 -23.20 4.30 -15.29
C ARG A 572 -21.91 4.26 -16.11
N THR A 573 -20.75 4.25 -15.47
CA THR A 573 -19.44 4.20 -16.15
C THR A 573 -19.28 2.91 -16.98
N ARG A 574 -19.69 1.76 -16.43
CA ARG A 574 -19.65 0.47 -17.14
C ARG A 574 -20.59 0.48 -18.36
N LEU A 575 -21.81 0.99 -18.20
CA LEU A 575 -22.77 1.15 -19.31
C LEU A 575 -22.28 2.12 -20.37
N GLU A 576 -21.64 3.23 -20.00
CA GLU A 576 -21.05 4.17 -20.96
C GLU A 576 -19.99 3.50 -21.83
N LYS A 577 -19.17 2.62 -21.24
CA LYS A 577 -18.19 1.83 -21.97
C LYS A 577 -18.84 0.81 -22.91
N GLU A 578 -19.89 0.13 -22.45
CA GLU A 578 -20.54 -0.96 -23.21
C GLU A 578 -21.48 -0.47 -24.31
N LEU A 579 -22.15 0.68 -24.11
CA LEU A 579 -23.12 1.27 -25.04
C LEU A 579 -22.54 2.36 -25.96
N GLY A 580 -21.23 2.62 -25.90
CA GLY A 580 -20.56 3.55 -26.83
C GLY A 580 -20.66 5.04 -26.45
N GLY A 581 -20.78 5.34 -25.15
CA GLY A 581 -20.56 6.68 -24.59
C GLY A 581 -21.75 7.30 -23.87
N LYS A 582 -21.52 8.48 -23.28
CA LYS A 582 -22.46 9.22 -22.40
C LYS A 582 -23.83 9.48 -23.01
N ARG A 583 -23.93 9.63 -24.34
CA ARG A 583 -25.20 9.94 -25.02
C ARG A 583 -26.21 8.80 -24.94
N ALA A 584 -25.76 7.55 -24.95
CA ALA A 584 -26.64 6.39 -24.87
C ALA A 584 -27.21 6.18 -23.46
N VAL A 585 -26.45 6.53 -22.43
CA VAL A 585 -26.82 6.30 -21.01
C VAL A 585 -27.57 7.49 -20.40
N ARG A 586 -27.33 8.71 -20.89
CA ARG A 586 -27.94 9.95 -20.35
C ARG A 586 -29.47 9.92 -20.21
N PRO A 587 -30.24 9.30 -21.12
CA PRO A 587 -31.71 9.23 -20.97
C PRO A 587 -32.18 8.28 -19.86
N MET A 588 -31.33 7.35 -19.39
CA MET A 588 -31.68 6.35 -18.38
C MET A 588 -31.75 6.93 -16.98
N THR A 589 -32.67 6.41 -16.17
CA THR A 589 -32.74 6.74 -14.74
C THR A 589 -31.88 5.76 -13.94
N ILE A 590 -30.72 6.22 -13.46
CA ILE A 590 -29.80 5.40 -12.65
C ILE A 590 -29.45 6.15 -11.37
N GLY A 591 -29.78 5.57 -10.21
CA GLY A 591 -29.53 6.17 -8.90
C GLY A 591 -30.03 5.31 -7.73
N THR A 592 -29.93 5.86 -6.51
CA THR A 592 -30.52 5.24 -5.31
C THR A 592 -32.01 5.55 -5.20
N PHE A 593 -32.75 4.81 -4.36
CA PHE A 593 -34.15 5.12 -4.03
C PHE A 593 -34.33 6.60 -3.66
N HIS A 594 -33.47 7.14 -2.79
CA HIS A 594 -33.55 8.53 -2.37
C HIS A 594 -33.23 9.49 -3.53
N SER A 595 -32.17 9.24 -4.30
CA SER A 595 -31.82 10.13 -5.43
C SER A 595 -32.92 10.16 -6.50
N ILE A 596 -33.55 9.02 -6.78
CA ILE A 596 -34.65 8.92 -7.75
C ILE A 596 -35.88 9.65 -7.22
N CYS A 597 -36.29 9.40 -5.97
CA CYS A 597 -37.43 10.09 -5.35
C CYS A 597 -37.22 11.62 -5.28
N LEU A 598 -36.01 12.06 -4.93
CA LEU A 598 -35.64 13.48 -4.91
C LEU A 598 -35.77 14.12 -6.29
N ASN A 599 -35.29 13.46 -7.34
CA ASN A 599 -35.41 13.97 -8.71
C ASN A 599 -36.86 14.03 -9.18
N LEU A 600 -37.68 13.02 -8.84
CA LEU A 600 -39.11 13.03 -9.14
C LEU A 600 -39.82 14.19 -8.46
N LEU A 601 -39.55 14.45 -7.17
CA LEU A 601 -40.14 15.58 -6.45
C LEU A 601 -39.67 16.93 -6.98
N LYS A 602 -38.36 17.10 -7.26
CA LYS A 602 -37.80 18.35 -7.81
C LYS A 602 -38.32 18.67 -9.21
N SER A 603 -38.52 17.67 -10.06
CA SER A 603 -39.06 17.86 -11.41
C SER A 603 -40.44 18.53 -11.41
N ARG A 604 -41.17 18.43 -10.30
CA ARG A 604 -42.48 19.05 -10.07
C ARG A 604 -42.44 20.43 -9.44
N LYS A 605 -41.26 21.07 -9.37
CA LYS A 605 -41.07 22.37 -8.71
C LYS A 605 -41.52 22.38 -7.24
N ARG A 606 -41.54 21.21 -6.57
CA ARG A 606 -41.59 21.20 -5.10
C ARG A 606 -40.22 21.61 -4.59
N GLU A 607 -40.20 22.61 -3.70
CA GLU A 607 -39.06 22.88 -2.86
C GLU A 607 -38.91 21.69 -1.90
N VAL A 608 -37.79 20.98 -2.00
CA VAL A 608 -37.45 19.86 -1.14
C VAL A 608 -36.13 20.19 -0.46
N VAL A 609 -36.21 20.51 0.82
CA VAL A 609 -35.06 20.71 1.69
C VAL A 609 -35.01 19.50 2.63
N LEU A 610 -33.94 18.70 2.52
CA LEU A 610 -33.75 17.53 3.36
C LEU A 610 -33.21 17.94 4.73
N ALA A 611 -33.89 17.50 5.79
CA ALA A 611 -33.44 17.64 7.17
C ALA A 611 -32.18 16.80 7.38
N ASP A 612 -31.15 17.40 7.97
CA ASP A 612 -30.04 16.66 8.54
C ASP A 612 -30.40 16.06 9.91
N GLU A 613 -29.47 15.27 10.46
CA GLU A 613 -29.69 14.56 11.72
C GLU A 613 -29.94 15.51 12.90
N TYR A 614 -29.37 16.72 12.88
CA TYR A 614 -29.57 17.69 13.97
C TYR A 614 -30.97 18.31 13.89
N GLN A 615 -31.41 18.72 12.71
CA GLN A 615 -32.77 19.23 12.50
C GLN A 615 -33.80 18.18 12.90
N CYS A 616 -33.56 16.91 12.55
CA CYS A 616 -34.38 15.80 13.02
C CYS A 616 -34.39 15.69 14.55
N ARG A 617 -33.25 15.86 15.21
CA ARG A 617 -33.14 15.81 16.69
C ARG A 617 -33.82 17.02 17.35
N ASP A 618 -33.73 18.22 16.79
CA ASP A 618 -34.40 19.41 17.34
C ASP A 618 -35.93 19.24 17.27
N ALA A 619 -36.43 18.81 16.11
CA ALA A 619 -37.85 18.48 15.95
C ALA A 619 -38.30 17.41 16.96
N ALA A 620 -37.51 16.35 17.15
CA ALA A 620 -37.78 15.32 18.15
C ALA A 620 -37.75 15.86 19.59
N GLU A 621 -36.83 16.78 19.91
CA GLU A 621 -36.77 17.42 21.23
C GLU A 621 -38.02 18.23 21.53
N GLN A 622 -38.53 18.97 20.55
CA GLN A 622 -39.78 19.72 20.70
C GLN A 622 -40.97 18.78 20.93
N VAL A 623 -41.05 17.66 20.21
CA VAL A 623 -42.08 16.63 20.42
C VAL A 623 -41.95 16.00 21.81
N ILE A 624 -40.74 15.71 22.29
CA ILE A 624 -40.49 15.20 23.64
C ILE A 624 -41.01 16.18 24.69
N ARG A 625 -40.74 17.48 24.53
CA ARG A 625 -41.23 18.53 25.44
C ARG A 625 -42.75 18.63 25.46
N GLN A 626 -43.41 18.49 24.31
CA GLN A 626 -44.87 18.55 24.20
C GLN A 626 -45.57 17.30 24.74
N THR A 627 -44.98 16.12 24.53
CA THR A 627 -45.58 14.82 24.90
C THR A 627 -45.17 14.31 26.27
N GLY A 628 -44.08 14.83 26.85
CA GLY A 628 -43.54 14.38 28.13
C GLY A 628 -42.80 13.04 28.06
N LEU A 629 -42.36 12.60 26.86
CA LEU A 629 -41.64 11.35 26.66
C LEU A 629 -40.28 11.34 27.40
N LYS A 630 -39.92 10.20 28.01
CA LYS A 630 -38.61 10.01 28.66
C LYS A 630 -37.59 9.36 27.71
N LEU A 631 -37.45 9.92 26.51
CA LEU A 631 -36.51 9.45 25.50
C LEU A 631 -35.49 10.54 25.19
N ARG A 632 -34.28 10.15 24.77
CA ARG A 632 -33.35 11.11 24.17
C ARG A 632 -33.82 11.43 22.74
N PRO A 633 -33.62 12.65 22.22
CA PRO A 633 -34.06 13.01 20.87
C PRO A 633 -33.59 12.05 19.78
N ALA A 634 -32.33 11.60 19.83
CA ALA A 634 -31.81 10.61 18.89
C ALA A 634 -32.55 9.27 18.92
N GLN A 635 -32.98 8.81 20.10
CA GLN A 635 -33.78 7.59 20.23
C GLN A 635 -35.17 7.78 19.62
N LEU A 636 -35.80 8.94 19.85
CA LEU A 636 -37.10 9.23 19.26
C LEU A 636 -37.04 9.28 17.72
N VAL A 637 -36.01 9.92 17.12
CA VAL A 637 -35.81 9.92 15.67
C VAL A 637 -35.68 8.49 15.13
N GLN A 638 -34.93 7.64 15.82
CA GLN A 638 -34.78 6.23 15.44
C GLN A 638 -36.11 5.47 15.51
N GLU A 639 -36.90 5.63 16.59
CA GLU A 639 -38.22 5.00 16.70
C GLU A 639 -39.20 5.49 15.62
N ILE A 640 -39.18 6.79 15.32
CA ILE A 640 -40.00 7.37 14.24
C ILE A 640 -39.61 6.75 12.90
N SER A 641 -38.31 6.66 12.60
CA SER A 641 -37.83 6.03 11.37
C SER A 641 -38.23 4.56 11.31
N ARG A 642 -38.13 3.81 12.41
CA ARG A 642 -38.61 2.41 12.50
C ARG A 642 -40.09 2.30 12.16
N LEU A 643 -40.93 3.15 12.77
CA LEU A 643 -42.37 3.17 12.53
C LEU A 643 -42.70 3.58 11.08
N LYS A 644 -42.04 4.60 10.53
CA LYS A 644 -42.17 4.99 9.12
C LYS A 644 -41.83 3.81 8.19
N ASN A 645 -40.81 3.03 8.55
CA ASN A 645 -40.38 1.83 7.85
C ASN A 645 -41.20 0.57 8.15
N GLY A 646 -42.35 0.70 8.85
CA GLY A 646 -43.27 -0.42 9.10
C GLY A 646 -42.80 -1.41 10.16
N LEU A 647 -41.78 -1.07 10.96
CA LEU A 647 -41.33 -1.86 12.10
C LEU A 647 -42.11 -1.50 13.37
N ALA A 648 -42.19 -2.45 14.31
CA ALA A 648 -42.70 -2.16 15.64
C ALA A 648 -41.72 -1.25 16.41
N SER A 649 -42.29 -0.27 17.12
CA SER A 649 -41.56 0.57 18.08
C SER A 649 -41.16 -0.28 19.29
N GLU A 650 -39.93 -0.10 19.79
CA GLU A 650 -39.47 -0.75 21.03
C GLU A 650 -39.99 -0.02 22.28
N HIS A 651 -40.49 1.20 22.09
CA HIS A 651 -41.03 2.05 23.14
C HIS A 651 -42.53 2.30 22.95
N ILE A 652 -43.26 2.52 24.05
CA ILE A 652 -44.66 2.93 23.99
C ILE A 652 -44.68 4.43 23.62
N LEU A 653 -45.06 4.71 22.38
CA LEU A 653 -45.20 6.07 21.85
C LEU A 653 -46.69 6.43 21.71
N PRO A 654 -47.09 7.67 22.02
CA PRO A 654 -48.42 8.18 21.67
C PRO A 654 -48.70 8.09 20.16
N ASP A 655 -49.96 7.77 19.79
CA ASP A 655 -50.35 7.62 18.37
C ASP A 655 -50.12 8.88 17.52
N ASN A 656 -50.13 10.06 18.15
CA ASN A 656 -49.90 11.34 17.49
C ASN A 656 -48.41 11.74 17.39
N THR A 657 -47.47 10.95 17.92
CA THR A 657 -46.04 11.30 17.95
C THR A 657 -45.46 11.54 16.56
N ILE A 658 -45.75 10.67 15.59
CA ILE A 658 -45.30 10.86 14.20
C ILE A 658 -45.92 12.12 13.59
N ALA A 659 -47.20 12.37 13.85
CA ALA A 659 -47.89 13.55 13.33
C ALA A 659 -47.32 14.86 13.88
N LEU A 660 -47.04 14.93 15.19
CA LEU A 660 -46.40 16.08 15.82
C LEU A 660 -44.99 16.32 15.30
N TYR A 661 -44.21 15.24 15.11
CA TYR A 661 -42.88 15.33 14.52
C TYR A 661 -42.93 15.86 13.08
N GLN A 662 -43.85 15.33 12.28
CA GLN A 662 -44.04 15.78 10.91
C GLN A 662 -44.48 17.24 10.84
N GLU A 663 -45.40 17.66 11.71
CA GLU A 663 -45.83 19.06 11.80
C GLU A 663 -44.66 19.98 12.12
N GLN A 664 -43.72 19.54 12.96
CA GLN A 664 -42.53 20.32 13.29
C GLN A 664 -41.57 20.46 12.11
N LEU A 665 -41.31 19.38 11.36
CA LEU A 665 -40.52 19.45 10.12
C LEU A 665 -41.20 20.32 9.06
N GLU A 666 -42.51 20.20 8.89
CA GLU A 666 -43.30 20.97 7.91
C GLU A 666 -43.30 22.48 8.22
N ARG A 667 -43.36 22.88 9.51
CA ARG A 667 -43.26 24.28 9.94
C ARG A 667 -41.92 24.92 9.53
N GLU A 668 -40.88 24.12 9.41
CA GLU A 668 -39.55 24.56 9.00
C GLU A 668 -39.28 24.36 7.50
N GLY A 669 -40.25 23.85 6.75
CA GLY A 669 -40.12 23.56 5.32
C GLY A 669 -39.19 22.36 5.02
N LEU A 670 -39.01 21.46 5.99
CA LEU A 670 -38.07 20.35 5.93
C LEU A 670 -38.76 19.00 5.70
N MET A 671 -38.01 18.04 5.16
CA MET A 671 -38.40 16.64 5.03
C MET A 671 -37.25 15.75 5.48
N ASP A 672 -37.52 14.70 6.24
CA ASP A 672 -36.48 13.70 6.51
C ASP A 672 -36.31 12.72 5.33
N PHE A 673 -35.37 11.78 5.47
CA PHE A 673 -35.09 10.79 4.42
C PHE A 673 -36.25 9.84 4.16
N ASP A 674 -36.99 9.43 5.20
CA ASP A 674 -38.11 8.52 5.07
C ASP A 674 -39.32 9.23 4.41
N ASP A 675 -39.52 10.51 4.70
CA ASP A 675 -40.54 11.37 4.09
C ASP A 675 -40.37 11.50 2.59
N LEU A 676 -39.12 11.56 2.12
CA LEU A 676 -38.81 11.61 0.71
C LEU A 676 -39.42 10.41 -0.04
N LEU A 677 -39.32 9.22 0.56
CA LEU A 677 -39.86 7.98 0.00
C LEU A 677 -41.39 7.92 0.16
N LEU A 678 -41.90 8.25 1.35
CA LEU A 678 -43.33 8.24 1.66
C LEU A 678 -44.13 9.22 0.80
N GLN A 679 -43.58 10.40 0.50
CA GLN A 679 -44.27 11.39 -0.33
C GLN A 679 -44.44 10.91 -1.77
N VAL A 680 -43.40 10.32 -2.36
CA VAL A 680 -43.49 9.73 -3.71
C VAL A 680 -44.49 8.57 -3.71
N LEU A 681 -44.46 7.72 -2.69
CA LEU A 681 -45.42 6.61 -2.58
C LEU A 681 -46.86 7.12 -2.48
N LYS A 682 -47.12 8.11 -1.61
CA LYS A 682 -48.43 8.77 -1.48
C LYS A 682 -48.91 9.37 -2.80
N MET A 683 -48.03 9.93 -3.62
CA MET A 683 -48.39 10.47 -4.94
C MET A 683 -48.84 9.38 -5.91
N ILE A 684 -48.25 8.19 -5.83
CA ILE A 684 -48.61 7.06 -6.69
C ILE A 684 -49.89 6.38 -6.19
N ASP A 685 -50.09 6.28 -4.86
CA ASP A 685 -51.23 5.59 -4.23
C ASP A 685 -52.43 6.52 -3.87
N ALA A 686 -52.40 7.82 -4.19
CA ALA A 686 -53.49 8.78 -3.90
C ALA A 686 -54.86 8.44 -4.56
N GLY A 687 -54.94 7.40 -5.37
CA GLY A 687 -56.19 6.72 -5.72
C GLY A 687 -56.28 5.38 -4.98
N GLY A 688 -56.77 5.36 -3.75
CA GLY A 688 -56.92 4.16 -2.91
C GLY A 688 -57.95 3.12 -3.41
N ASN A 689 -58.13 2.99 -4.72
CA ASN A 689 -58.99 2.02 -5.37
C ASN A 689 -58.17 1.30 -6.47
N PRO A 690 -58.09 -0.04 -6.50
CA PRO A 690 -57.29 -0.79 -7.48
C PRO A 690 -57.63 -0.50 -8.96
N ASP A 691 -58.81 0.06 -9.22
CA ASP A 691 -59.34 0.38 -10.55
C ASP A 691 -59.24 1.87 -10.94
N ASN A 692 -58.70 2.75 -10.08
CA ASN A 692 -58.59 4.18 -10.41
C ASN A 692 -57.32 4.47 -11.21
N GLN A 693 -57.52 5.04 -12.41
CA GLN A 693 -56.47 5.64 -13.23
C GLN A 693 -55.66 6.67 -12.43
N ILE A 694 -54.35 6.71 -12.69
CA ILE A 694 -53.42 7.68 -12.09
C ILE A 694 -53.97 9.09 -12.31
N SER A 695 -54.35 9.77 -11.23
CA SER A 695 -55.04 11.07 -11.30
C SER A 695 -54.18 12.21 -11.84
N ASP A 696 -52.87 12.02 -11.91
CA ASP A 696 -51.87 13.01 -12.33
C ASP A 696 -51.19 12.57 -13.65
N PRO A 697 -51.51 13.21 -14.80
CA PRO A 697 -50.93 12.90 -16.11
C PRO A 697 -49.40 13.01 -16.14
N ASP A 698 -48.83 13.92 -15.35
CA ASP A 698 -47.37 14.08 -15.27
C ASP A 698 -46.73 12.92 -14.49
N MET A 699 -47.45 12.31 -13.53
CA MET A 699 -47.00 11.09 -12.83
C MET A 699 -47.04 9.88 -13.75
N GLU A 700 -48.11 9.75 -14.54
CA GLU A 700 -48.24 8.67 -15.51
C GLU A 700 -47.09 8.73 -16.53
N GLN A 701 -46.78 9.92 -17.04
CA GLN A 701 -45.65 10.13 -17.94
C GLN A 701 -44.30 9.83 -17.27
N ALA A 702 -44.09 10.21 -16.00
CA ALA A 702 -42.88 9.90 -15.26
C ALA A 702 -42.74 8.39 -14.99
N LEU A 703 -43.83 7.67 -14.76
CA LEU A 703 -43.83 6.21 -14.53
C LEU A 703 -43.47 5.42 -15.80
N LEU A 704 -43.61 6.00 -17.00
CA LEU A 704 -43.15 5.36 -18.24
C LEU A 704 -41.64 5.08 -18.21
N SER A 705 -40.84 5.86 -17.47
CA SER A 705 -39.40 5.58 -17.32
C SER A 705 -39.10 4.32 -16.51
N PHE A 706 -40.11 3.75 -15.84
CA PHE A 706 -40.04 2.54 -15.01
C PHE A 706 -40.57 1.30 -15.74
N SER A 707 -40.81 1.38 -17.05
CA SER A 707 -41.27 0.24 -17.86
C SER A 707 -40.34 -0.98 -17.71
N TYR A 708 -39.02 -0.74 -17.67
CA TYR A 708 -38.00 -1.73 -17.38
C TYR A 708 -37.32 -1.34 -16.07
N LEU A 709 -37.74 -1.97 -14.97
CA LEU A 709 -37.24 -1.68 -13.62
C LEU A 709 -36.22 -2.75 -13.22
N LEU A 710 -35.00 -2.31 -12.95
CA LEU A 710 -33.92 -3.15 -12.42
C LEU A 710 -33.60 -2.70 -10.99
N VAL A 711 -33.57 -3.64 -10.05
CA VAL A 711 -33.26 -3.36 -8.63
C VAL A 711 -32.09 -4.22 -8.18
N ASP A 712 -31.00 -3.57 -7.80
CA ASP A 712 -29.81 -4.20 -7.20
C ASP A 712 -29.91 -4.25 -5.67
N GLU A 713 -29.18 -5.19 -5.06
CA GLU A 713 -29.16 -5.46 -3.61
C GLU A 713 -30.58 -5.56 -3.00
N TYR A 714 -31.46 -6.31 -3.69
CA TYR A 714 -32.88 -6.43 -3.34
C TYR A 714 -33.13 -6.96 -1.90
N GLN A 715 -32.16 -7.62 -1.29
CA GLN A 715 -32.25 -8.11 0.10
C GLN A 715 -32.17 -7.00 1.17
N ASP A 716 -31.71 -5.79 0.81
CA ASP A 716 -31.48 -4.68 1.75
C ASP A 716 -32.57 -3.62 1.70
N ILE A 717 -33.64 -3.87 0.94
CA ILE A 717 -34.74 -2.93 0.86
C ILE A 717 -35.58 -3.00 2.14
N ASN A 718 -36.01 -1.83 2.62
CA ASN A 718 -36.97 -1.73 3.71
C ASN A 718 -38.42 -1.79 3.17
N ASN A 719 -39.41 -1.79 4.07
CA ASN A 719 -40.82 -1.90 3.69
C ASN A 719 -41.30 -0.75 2.78
N ILE A 720 -40.86 0.49 3.01
CA ILE A 720 -41.27 1.64 2.17
C ILE A 720 -40.70 1.47 0.75
N GLN A 721 -39.43 1.09 0.65
CA GLN A 721 -38.76 0.83 -0.63
C GLN A 721 -39.40 -0.35 -1.36
N TYR A 722 -39.78 -1.42 -0.65
CA TYR A 722 -40.54 -2.51 -1.21
C TYR A 722 -41.89 -2.04 -1.78
N GLN A 723 -42.64 -1.22 -1.03
CA GLN A 723 -43.89 -0.62 -1.50
C GLN A 723 -43.67 0.28 -2.73
N LEU A 724 -42.58 1.05 -2.77
CA LEU A 724 -42.21 1.85 -3.95
C LEU A 724 -41.88 0.97 -5.15
N VAL A 725 -41.11 -0.10 -5.00
CA VAL A 725 -40.84 -1.05 -6.09
C VAL A 725 -42.16 -1.62 -6.62
N ARG A 726 -43.09 -1.99 -5.74
CA ARG A 726 -44.42 -2.44 -6.14
C ARG A 726 -45.20 -1.37 -6.89
N ALA A 727 -45.17 -0.13 -6.41
CA ALA A 727 -45.88 0.98 -7.01
C ALA A 727 -45.30 1.33 -8.40
N TRP A 728 -43.98 1.36 -8.55
CA TRP A 728 -43.28 1.56 -9.84
C TRP A 728 -43.47 0.39 -10.79
N ALA A 729 -43.62 -0.83 -10.26
CA ALA A 729 -43.96 -2.00 -11.04
C ALA A 729 -45.44 -2.03 -11.47
N LYS A 730 -46.32 -1.12 -11.04
CA LYS A 730 -47.69 -1.07 -11.59
C LYS A 730 -47.61 -0.58 -13.05
N GLY A 731 -47.69 -1.51 -14.01
CA GLY A 731 -47.56 -1.22 -15.46
C GLY A 731 -46.17 -1.50 -16.06
N HIS A 732 -45.29 -2.22 -15.36
CA HIS A 732 -43.99 -2.64 -15.91
C HIS A 732 -44.13 -3.62 -17.09
N GLU A 733 -43.21 -3.53 -18.04
CA GLU A 733 -42.96 -4.57 -19.03
C GLU A 733 -41.99 -5.63 -18.48
N SER A 734 -41.00 -5.20 -17.67
CA SER A 734 -40.06 -6.11 -17.01
C SER A 734 -39.60 -5.58 -15.64
N LEU A 735 -39.71 -6.43 -14.63
CA LEU A 735 -39.13 -6.26 -13.30
C LEU A 735 -37.99 -7.27 -13.13
N PHE A 736 -36.77 -6.77 -13.02
CA PHE A 736 -35.58 -7.57 -12.79
C PHE A 736 -34.98 -7.22 -11.43
N VAL A 737 -35.02 -8.17 -10.49
CA VAL A 737 -34.40 -7.99 -9.17
C VAL A 737 -33.20 -8.90 -9.04
N ILE A 738 -32.14 -8.39 -8.42
CA ILE A 738 -30.93 -9.16 -8.14
C ILE A 738 -30.43 -8.84 -6.75
N GLY A 739 -29.87 -9.84 -6.08
CA GLY A 739 -29.40 -9.70 -4.72
C GLY A 739 -28.96 -11.01 -4.11
N ASP A 740 -28.60 -10.96 -2.84
CA ASP A 740 -28.18 -12.12 -2.06
C ASP A 740 -28.78 -12.04 -0.65
N PRO A 741 -29.78 -12.88 -0.31
CA PRO A 741 -30.36 -12.93 1.02
C PRO A 741 -29.31 -13.10 2.14
N ASP A 742 -28.24 -13.85 1.87
CA ASP A 742 -27.15 -14.09 2.83
C ASP A 742 -26.22 -12.88 3.03
N GLN A 743 -26.41 -11.80 2.26
CA GLN A 743 -25.76 -10.51 2.46
C GLN A 743 -26.68 -9.43 3.03
N SER A 744 -27.92 -9.75 3.44
CA SER A 744 -28.79 -8.80 4.14
C SER A 744 -28.21 -8.49 5.52
N ILE A 745 -27.74 -7.27 5.76
CA ILE A 745 -27.01 -6.88 6.99
C ILE A 745 -27.43 -5.50 7.53
N TYR A 746 -28.58 -5.00 7.07
CA TYR A 746 -29.14 -3.71 7.49
C TYR A 746 -30.49 -3.92 8.21
N GLY A 747 -30.67 -5.03 8.93
CA GLY A 747 -31.91 -5.36 9.63
C GLY A 747 -32.27 -4.29 10.67
N PHE A 748 -31.26 -3.70 11.31
CA PHE A 748 -31.41 -2.54 12.20
C PHE A 748 -31.95 -1.27 11.50
N ARG A 749 -31.89 -1.18 10.17
CA ARG A 749 -32.51 -0.12 9.34
C ARG A 749 -33.84 -0.57 8.71
N GLY A 750 -34.33 -1.75 9.08
CA GLY A 750 -35.60 -2.32 8.61
C GLY A 750 -35.52 -3.07 7.29
N SER A 751 -34.34 -3.48 6.82
CA SER A 751 -34.25 -4.41 5.69
C SER A 751 -34.76 -5.79 6.08
N ASN A 752 -35.44 -6.48 5.17
CA ASN A 752 -35.97 -7.82 5.42
C ASN A 752 -35.36 -8.86 4.46
N ALA A 753 -34.71 -9.88 4.99
CA ALA A 753 -34.14 -10.98 4.19
C ALA A 753 -35.23 -11.76 3.42
N GLU A 754 -36.48 -11.71 3.87
CA GLU A 754 -37.64 -12.35 3.25
C GLU A 754 -38.16 -11.63 1.99
N CYS A 755 -37.54 -10.52 1.55
CA CYS A 755 -38.00 -9.78 0.36
C CYS A 755 -38.13 -10.65 -0.89
N PHE A 756 -37.23 -11.62 -1.10
CA PHE A 756 -37.34 -12.57 -2.21
C PHE A 756 -38.52 -13.52 -2.06
N HIS A 757 -38.86 -13.91 -0.83
CA HIS A 757 -40.02 -14.74 -0.55
C HIS A 757 -41.32 -13.98 -0.82
N LEU A 758 -41.43 -12.74 -0.30
CA LEU A 758 -42.57 -11.85 -0.52
C LEU A 758 -42.82 -11.57 -2.01
N LEU A 759 -41.75 -11.42 -2.81
CA LEU A 759 -41.87 -11.27 -4.26
C LEU A 759 -42.54 -12.49 -4.92
N LYS A 760 -42.17 -13.70 -4.50
CA LYS A 760 -42.74 -14.96 -5.04
C LYS A 760 -44.19 -15.17 -4.63
N GLU A 761 -44.58 -14.74 -3.44
CA GLU A 761 -45.98 -14.77 -3.00
C GLU A 761 -46.85 -13.77 -3.79
N GLN A 762 -46.26 -12.64 -4.17
CA GLN A 762 -46.99 -11.55 -4.83
C GLN A 762 -47.21 -11.77 -6.32
N PHE A 763 -46.22 -12.30 -7.04
CA PHE A 763 -46.28 -12.46 -8.49
C PHE A 763 -46.46 -13.94 -8.87
N ALA A 764 -47.53 -14.25 -9.61
CA ALA A 764 -47.86 -15.63 -9.98
C ALA A 764 -46.83 -16.33 -10.88
N HIS A 765 -46.03 -15.55 -11.62
CA HIS A 765 -45.01 -16.04 -12.54
C HIS A 765 -43.68 -15.29 -12.31
N VAL A 766 -42.84 -15.82 -11.41
CA VAL A 766 -41.48 -15.34 -11.17
C VAL A 766 -40.47 -16.36 -11.71
N ARG A 767 -39.58 -15.91 -12.58
CA ARG A 767 -38.42 -16.70 -13.02
C ARG A 767 -37.29 -16.56 -12.01
N ASP A 768 -37.00 -17.64 -11.29
CA ASP A 768 -35.90 -17.70 -10.31
C ASP A 768 -34.63 -18.28 -10.94
N ILE A 769 -33.52 -17.54 -10.83
CA ILE A 769 -32.21 -17.92 -11.40
C ILE A 769 -31.16 -17.74 -10.31
N ARG A 770 -30.37 -18.79 -10.04
CA ARG A 770 -29.30 -18.76 -9.04
C ARG A 770 -27.93 -18.75 -9.72
N LEU A 771 -27.08 -17.80 -9.35
CA LEU A 771 -25.69 -17.75 -9.79
C LEU A 771 -24.80 -18.48 -8.78
N THR A 772 -24.11 -19.54 -9.22
CA THR A 772 -23.32 -20.41 -8.34
C THR A 772 -21.81 -20.23 -8.51
N ARG A 773 -21.35 -19.67 -9.64
CA ARG A 773 -19.91 -19.53 -9.94
C ARG A 773 -19.35 -18.26 -9.30
N ASN A 774 -18.42 -18.41 -8.35
CA ASN A 774 -17.74 -17.30 -7.70
C ASN A 774 -16.41 -17.00 -8.41
N TYR A 775 -16.25 -15.76 -8.88
CA TYR A 775 -15.06 -15.27 -9.58
C TYR A 775 -14.12 -14.44 -8.71
N ARG A 776 -14.46 -14.24 -7.43
CA ARG A 776 -13.77 -13.32 -6.52
C ARG A 776 -12.76 -14.03 -5.64
N SER A 777 -13.23 -15.01 -4.87
CA SER A 777 -12.55 -15.57 -3.71
C SER A 777 -11.91 -16.92 -4.05
N ALA A 778 -10.75 -17.16 -3.44
CA ALA A 778 -10.06 -18.45 -3.51
C ALA A 778 -10.92 -19.59 -2.90
N PRO A 779 -10.76 -20.84 -3.37
CA PRO A 779 -11.46 -22.01 -2.83
C PRO A 779 -11.35 -22.15 -1.30
N GLU A 780 -10.19 -21.84 -0.73
CA GLU A 780 -9.87 -21.94 0.70
C GLU A 780 -10.75 -20.99 1.53
N ILE A 781 -10.96 -19.76 1.04
CA ILE A 781 -11.83 -18.77 1.68
C ILE A 781 -13.29 -19.25 1.65
N LEU A 782 -13.77 -19.74 0.50
CA LEU A 782 -15.14 -20.25 0.38
C LEU A 782 -15.37 -21.50 1.24
N SER A 783 -14.37 -22.37 1.37
CA SER A 783 -14.42 -23.57 2.22
C SER A 783 -14.58 -23.23 3.70
N CYS A 784 -14.13 -22.05 4.13
CA CYS A 784 -14.36 -21.53 5.47
C CYS A 784 -15.71 -20.79 5.59
N ALA A 785 -16.08 -19.99 4.59
CA ALA A 785 -17.24 -19.11 4.65
C ALA A 785 -18.59 -19.83 4.48
N LEU A 786 -18.67 -20.84 3.60
CA LEU A 786 -19.92 -21.56 3.31
C LEU A 786 -20.47 -22.35 4.52
N PRO A 787 -19.66 -23.11 5.28
CA PRO A 787 -20.13 -23.81 6.47
C PRO A 787 -20.70 -22.86 7.53
N VAL A 788 -20.07 -21.69 7.70
CA VAL A 788 -20.52 -20.66 8.64
C VAL A 788 -21.93 -20.18 8.28
N ILE A 789 -22.17 -19.75 7.03
CA ILE A 789 -23.48 -19.23 6.62
C ILE A 789 -24.56 -20.32 6.51
N ASN A 790 -24.18 -21.58 6.24
CA ASN A 790 -25.10 -22.71 6.15
C ASN A 790 -25.78 -23.08 7.48
N ARG A 791 -25.36 -22.50 8.61
CA ARG A 791 -26.08 -22.58 9.88
C ARG A 791 -27.36 -21.75 9.91
N ASN A 792 -27.45 -20.70 9.09
CA ASN A 792 -28.69 -19.92 9.00
C ASN A 792 -29.80 -20.73 8.33
N PRO A 793 -31.07 -20.45 8.65
CA PRO A 793 -32.22 -21.04 7.95
C PRO A 793 -32.16 -20.86 6.43
N GLY A 794 -32.77 -21.78 5.68
CA GLY A 794 -32.88 -21.72 4.21
C GLY A 794 -32.24 -22.90 3.48
N GLU A 795 -32.14 -22.77 2.16
CA GLU A 795 -31.49 -23.77 1.31
C GLU A 795 -29.96 -23.77 1.50
N ASN A 796 -29.33 -24.93 1.24
CA ASN A 796 -27.88 -25.05 1.30
C ASN A 796 -27.20 -24.12 0.28
N ARG A 797 -26.21 -23.33 0.73
CA ARG A 797 -25.49 -22.36 -0.09
C ARG A 797 -24.40 -23.06 -0.88
N ILE A 798 -24.41 -22.86 -2.19
CA ILE A 798 -23.42 -23.44 -3.11
C ILE A 798 -22.72 -22.31 -3.86
N LEU A 799 -21.40 -22.19 -3.66
CA LEU A 799 -20.52 -21.33 -4.45
C LEU A 799 -19.32 -22.12 -4.95
N ILE A 800 -19.10 -22.11 -6.26
CA ILE A 800 -18.01 -22.81 -6.93
C ILE A 800 -16.95 -21.78 -7.32
N ALA A 801 -15.81 -21.77 -6.60
CA ALA A 801 -14.68 -20.93 -6.93
C ALA A 801 -14.18 -21.18 -8.36
N GLN A 802 -13.95 -20.10 -9.10
CA GLN A 802 -13.29 -20.10 -10.41
C GLN A 802 -11.84 -19.61 -10.32
N GLN A 803 -11.41 -19.12 -9.15
CA GLN A 803 -10.02 -18.76 -8.87
C GLN A 803 -9.19 -20.03 -8.61
N PRO A 804 -7.87 -20.00 -8.88
CA PRO A 804 -6.97 -21.07 -8.47
C PRO A 804 -6.93 -21.21 -6.94
N SER A 805 -6.48 -22.37 -6.48
CA SER A 805 -6.18 -22.61 -5.06
C SER A 805 -5.18 -21.56 -4.55
N GLY A 806 -5.51 -20.93 -3.44
CA GLY A 806 -4.80 -19.83 -2.82
C GLY A 806 -4.14 -20.21 -1.49
N ILE A 807 -3.87 -19.19 -0.68
CA ILE A 807 -3.26 -19.35 0.64
C ILE A 807 -4.33 -19.83 1.64
N PRO A 808 -4.03 -20.79 2.53
CA PRO A 808 -4.94 -21.18 3.60
C PRO A 808 -5.34 -19.98 4.47
N VAL A 809 -6.60 -19.97 4.93
CA VAL A 809 -7.09 -18.92 5.83
C VAL A 809 -6.33 -19.00 7.16
N SER A 810 -5.75 -17.89 7.61
CA SER A 810 -5.01 -17.85 8.88
C SER A 810 -5.93 -17.44 10.02
N LEU A 811 -5.91 -18.20 11.12
CA LEU A 811 -6.62 -17.87 12.37
C LEU A 811 -5.59 -17.62 13.48
N LEU A 812 -5.41 -16.36 13.84
CA LEU A 812 -4.37 -15.92 14.75
C LEU A 812 -4.95 -15.40 16.06
N THR A 813 -4.38 -15.85 17.17
CA THR A 813 -4.79 -15.42 18.51
C THR A 813 -3.89 -14.29 19.00
N ALA A 814 -4.48 -13.17 19.45
CA ALA A 814 -3.81 -12.03 20.03
C ALA A 814 -4.16 -11.85 21.52
N GLU A 815 -3.18 -11.42 22.32
CA GLU A 815 -3.38 -11.19 23.76
C GLU A 815 -4.16 -9.91 24.09
N SER A 816 -4.10 -8.91 23.20
CA SER A 816 -4.73 -7.60 23.40
C SER A 816 -5.04 -6.92 22.06
N ASP A 817 -5.93 -5.93 22.07
CA ASP A 817 -6.24 -5.11 20.87
C ASP A 817 -4.99 -4.36 20.36
N LEU A 818 -4.06 -4.02 21.25
CA LEU A 818 -2.79 -3.38 20.87
C LEU A 818 -1.84 -4.37 20.18
N SER A 819 -1.73 -5.61 20.68
CA SER A 819 -0.89 -6.63 20.03
C SER A 819 -1.47 -7.09 18.70
N GLU A 820 -2.80 -7.12 18.57
CA GLU A 820 -3.50 -7.27 17.29
C GLU A 820 -3.09 -6.17 16.30
N GLY A 821 -3.17 -4.90 16.71
CA GLY A 821 -2.80 -3.76 15.86
C GLY A 821 -1.31 -3.73 15.46
N ILE A 822 -0.40 -4.08 16.38
CA ILE A 822 1.03 -4.18 16.09
C ILE A 822 1.30 -5.31 15.11
N PHE A 823 0.65 -6.47 15.28
CA PHE A 823 0.79 -7.59 14.35
C PHE A 823 0.33 -7.20 12.95
N ILE A 824 -0.85 -6.59 12.82
CA ILE A 824 -1.38 -6.15 11.52
C ILE A 824 -0.39 -5.20 10.85
N ALA A 825 0.10 -4.18 11.55
CA ALA A 825 1.03 -3.21 10.97
C ALA A 825 2.33 -3.88 10.49
N LYS A 826 2.89 -4.80 11.28
CA LYS A 826 4.07 -5.59 10.89
C LYS A 826 3.81 -6.53 9.72
N GLU A 827 2.66 -7.18 9.70
CA GLU A 827 2.29 -8.12 8.65
C GLU A 827 2.01 -7.40 7.33
N ILE A 828 1.40 -6.21 7.38
CA ILE A 828 1.27 -5.33 6.22
C ILE A 828 2.64 -4.94 5.69
N ASN A 829 3.57 -4.52 6.56
CA ASN A 829 4.94 -4.20 6.17
C ASN A 829 5.65 -5.42 5.53
N ARG A 830 5.41 -6.63 6.07
CA ARG A 830 5.90 -7.89 5.49
C ARG A 830 5.32 -8.14 4.09
N MET A 831 4.00 -8.01 3.94
CA MET A 831 3.27 -8.25 2.68
C MET A 831 3.63 -7.24 1.59
N THR A 832 3.92 -5.99 1.98
CA THR A 832 4.42 -4.98 1.05
C THR A 832 5.90 -5.15 0.76
N GLY A 833 6.56 -6.21 1.26
CA GLY A 833 7.91 -6.64 0.88
C GLY A 833 9.04 -5.96 1.65
N GLY A 834 8.77 -5.52 2.88
CA GLY A 834 9.70 -4.72 3.67
C GLY A 834 9.77 -3.28 3.14
N ILE A 835 9.58 -2.32 4.04
CA ILE A 835 9.87 -0.89 3.84
C ILE A 835 11.40 -0.65 3.79
N ASP A 836 12.21 -1.62 4.25
CA ASP A 836 13.67 -1.54 4.33
C ASP A 836 14.35 -2.64 3.49
N MET A 837 15.54 -2.36 2.94
CA MET A 837 16.38 -3.36 2.24
C MET A 837 16.76 -4.52 3.17
N LEU A 838 16.97 -4.27 4.46
CA LEU A 838 17.27 -5.32 5.45
C LEU A 838 16.06 -6.20 5.77
N ASP A 839 14.84 -5.64 5.75
CA ASP A 839 13.59 -6.38 5.97
C ASP A 839 13.19 -7.18 4.70
N ALA A 840 13.36 -6.61 3.50
CA ALA A 840 13.15 -7.32 2.25
C ALA A 840 14.00 -8.61 2.17
N GLN A 841 15.23 -8.57 2.69
CA GLN A 841 16.18 -9.69 2.72
C GLN A 841 15.80 -10.84 3.68
N GLN A 842 15.05 -10.59 4.76
CA GLN A 842 14.65 -11.64 5.72
C GLN A 842 13.34 -12.34 5.35
N TYR A 843 12.42 -11.66 4.65
CA TYR A 843 11.02 -12.08 4.58
C TYR A 843 10.54 -12.50 3.19
N ALA A 844 11.40 -12.45 2.16
CA ALA A 844 11.11 -12.88 0.78
C ALA A 844 10.88 -14.40 0.60
N ILE A 845 11.06 -15.21 1.66
CA ILE A 845 11.04 -16.68 1.58
C ILE A 845 9.61 -17.27 1.52
N HIS A 846 8.55 -16.48 1.76
CA HIS A 846 7.21 -17.04 2.05
C HIS A 846 6.00 -16.49 1.28
N THR A 847 6.14 -15.53 0.36
CA THR A 847 4.99 -15.04 -0.44
C THR A 847 5.36 -14.78 -1.89
N ASP A 848 4.71 -15.49 -2.82
CA ASP A 848 4.97 -15.43 -4.28
C ASP A 848 4.60 -14.08 -4.95
N LYS A 849 3.97 -13.13 -4.24
CA LYS A 849 3.61 -11.80 -4.77
C LYS A 849 3.70 -10.67 -3.72
N PRO A 850 4.48 -9.60 -3.95
CA PRO A 850 4.42 -8.38 -3.14
C PRO A 850 3.09 -7.65 -3.33
N ARG A 851 2.50 -7.19 -2.22
CA ARG A 851 1.23 -6.44 -2.20
C ARG A 851 1.49 -4.94 -2.21
N SER A 852 0.59 -4.17 -2.82
CA SER A 852 0.54 -2.72 -2.61
C SER A 852 -0.35 -2.42 -1.40
N PHE A 853 -0.17 -1.28 -0.72
CA PHE A 853 -1.01 -0.91 0.43
C PHE A 853 -2.51 -0.89 0.08
N GLN A 854 -2.88 -0.47 -1.14
CA GLN A 854 -4.29 -0.48 -1.60
C GLN A 854 -4.91 -1.87 -1.77
N ASP A 855 -4.09 -2.93 -1.79
CA ASP A 855 -4.58 -4.30 -1.89
C ASP A 855 -5.08 -4.86 -0.56
N ILE A 856 -4.90 -4.09 0.51
CA ILE A 856 -5.08 -4.53 1.88
C ILE A 856 -6.23 -3.75 2.51
N ALA A 857 -7.20 -4.48 3.05
CA ALA A 857 -8.25 -3.92 3.90
C ALA A 857 -8.23 -4.52 5.29
N ILE A 858 -8.54 -3.68 6.28
CA ILE A 858 -8.71 -4.04 7.69
C ILE A 858 -10.17 -3.81 8.04
N LEU A 859 -10.90 -4.88 8.32
CA LEU A 859 -12.33 -4.85 8.65
C LEU A 859 -12.53 -5.07 10.15
N TYR A 860 -13.39 -4.26 10.76
CA TYR A 860 -13.74 -4.34 12.17
C TYR A 860 -15.25 -4.16 12.39
N ARG A 861 -15.77 -4.54 13.56
CA ARG A 861 -17.21 -4.41 13.84
C ARG A 861 -17.61 -2.99 14.24
N THR A 862 -16.75 -2.28 14.98
CA THR A 862 -17.06 -0.95 15.54
C THR A 862 -15.94 0.07 15.33
N HIS A 863 -16.28 1.34 15.16
CA HIS A 863 -15.31 2.44 14.99
C HIS A 863 -14.36 2.62 16.18
N ARG A 864 -14.67 2.06 17.36
CA ARG A 864 -13.77 2.09 18.52
C ARG A 864 -12.46 1.33 18.25
N GLN A 865 -12.52 0.25 17.47
CA GLN A 865 -11.35 -0.56 17.09
C GLN A 865 -10.41 0.21 16.15
N ALA A 866 -10.96 1.07 15.29
CA ALA A 866 -10.19 1.87 14.33
C ALA A 866 -9.11 2.71 15.02
N LYS A 867 -9.39 3.32 16.18
CA LYS A 867 -8.43 4.19 16.89
C LYS A 867 -7.10 3.51 17.22
N VAL A 868 -7.14 2.24 17.64
CA VAL A 868 -5.93 1.48 17.99
C VAL A 868 -5.16 1.13 16.72
N LEU A 869 -5.86 0.70 15.67
CA LEU A 869 -5.28 0.37 14.37
C LEU A 869 -4.63 1.58 13.72
N GLU A 870 -5.31 2.73 13.68
CA GLU A 870 -4.81 4.01 13.15
C GLU A 870 -3.50 4.45 13.84
N SER A 871 -3.42 4.27 15.17
CA SER A 871 -2.21 4.58 15.94
C SER A 871 -1.05 3.66 15.56
N CYS A 872 -1.29 2.36 15.40
CA CYS A 872 -0.27 1.39 15.02
C CYS A 872 0.24 1.63 13.60
N LEU A 873 -0.65 1.86 12.64
CA LEU A 873 -0.28 2.14 11.24
C LEU A 873 0.50 3.45 11.12
N ARG A 874 0.05 4.51 11.82
CA ARG A 874 0.77 5.80 11.84
C ARG A 874 2.18 5.65 12.40
N LYS A 875 2.35 4.85 13.47
CA LYS A 875 3.66 4.61 14.08
C LYS A 875 4.62 3.87 13.14
N GLU A 876 4.12 2.94 12.34
CA GLU A 876 4.92 2.21 11.34
C GLU A 876 5.11 3.01 10.03
N GLY A 877 4.48 4.18 9.89
CA GLY A 877 4.53 5.01 8.69
C GLY A 877 3.69 4.48 7.53
N ILE A 878 2.71 3.61 7.80
CA ILE A 878 1.87 2.98 6.79
C ILE A 878 0.74 3.95 6.38
N PRO A 879 0.60 4.31 5.09
CA PRO A 879 -0.49 5.16 4.64
C PRO A 879 -1.83 4.42 4.75
N TYR A 880 -2.86 5.09 5.29
CA TYR A 880 -4.19 4.52 5.45
C TYR A 880 -5.33 5.52 5.18
N VAL A 881 -6.47 4.96 4.80
CA VAL A 881 -7.76 5.66 4.65
C VAL A 881 -8.79 4.96 5.53
N VAL A 882 -9.61 5.74 6.23
CA VAL A 882 -10.71 5.22 7.04
C VAL A 882 -12.02 5.52 6.34
N THR A 883 -12.89 4.53 6.18
CA THR A 883 -14.24 4.71 5.61
C THR A 883 -15.31 4.59 6.68
N GLY A 884 -16.37 5.38 6.56
CA GLY A 884 -17.52 5.36 7.46
C GLY A 884 -17.90 6.75 7.96
N ARG A 885 -19.13 6.86 8.49
CA ARG A 885 -19.64 8.07 9.11
C ARG A 885 -19.19 8.12 10.57
N ASP A 886 -18.32 9.07 10.90
CA ASP A 886 -17.81 9.25 12.26
C ASP A 886 -18.64 10.31 13.02
N ASP A 887 -18.63 10.25 14.36
CA ASP A 887 -19.39 11.15 15.25
C ASP A 887 -19.01 12.64 15.13
N PHE A 888 -17.87 12.96 14.51
CA PHE A 888 -17.39 14.34 14.41
C PHE A 888 -18.32 15.24 13.57
N LEU A 889 -19.14 14.67 12.67
CA LEU A 889 -20.11 15.42 11.89
C LEU A 889 -21.23 16.04 12.74
N ALA A 890 -21.43 15.55 13.97
CA ALA A 890 -22.39 16.10 14.91
C ALA A 890 -21.87 17.32 15.69
N ASP A 891 -20.56 17.58 15.66
CA ASP A 891 -19.92 18.70 16.35
C ASP A 891 -20.51 20.05 15.91
N GLU A 892 -20.72 20.96 16.87
CA GLU A 892 -21.43 22.23 16.61
C GLU A 892 -20.67 23.11 15.61
N THR A 893 -19.34 23.19 15.74
CA THR A 893 -18.48 24.00 14.87
C THR A 893 -18.39 23.38 13.47
N VAL A 894 -18.23 22.06 13.37
CA VAL A 894 -18.28 21.35 12.07
C VAL A 894 -19.60 21.61 11.35
N ARG A 895 -20.73 21.54 12.06
CA ARG A 895 -22.05 21.85 11.50
C ARG A 895 -22.15 23.30 11.05
N GLY A 896 -21.64 24.25 11.83
CA GLY A 896 -21.59 25.66 11.47
C GLY A 896 -20.84 25.92 10.16
N VAL A 897 -19.65 25.33 10.01
CA VAL A 897 -18.83 25.41 8.77
C VAL A 897 -19.58 24.83 7.57
N LEU A 898 -20.15 23.62 7.72
CA LEU A 898 -20.88 22.97 6.63
C LEU A 898 -22.13 23.75 6.23
N ALA A 899 -22.86 24.28 7.22
CA ALA A 899 -24.05 25.09 7.01
C ALA A 899 -23.73 26.41 6.30
N PHE A 900 -22.57 27.03 6.58
CA PHE A 900 -22.09 28.20 5.84
C PHE A 900 -21.94 27.91 4.34
N PHE A 901 -21.23 26.84 3.98
CA PHE A 901 -21.02 26.49 2.57
C PHE A 901 -22.31 26.01 1.89
N ARG A 902 -23.22 25.35 2.63
CA ARG A 902 -24.58 25.06 2.13
C ARG A 902 -25.35 26.34 1.83
N PHE A 903 -25.34 27.32 2.73
CA PHE A 903 -25.98 28.61 2.54
C PHE A 903 -25.47 29.33 1.28
N LEU A 904 -24.15 29.34 1.05
CA LEU A 904 -23.59 29.96 -0.16
C LEU A 904 -24.10 29.31 -1.46
N LEU A 905 -24.38 28.01 -1.44
CA LEU A 905 -24.83 27.25 -2.61
C LEU A 905 -26.36 27.19 -2.73
N ASN A 906 -27.08 27.30 -1.61
CA ASN A 906 -28.53 27.25 -1.52
C ASN A 906 -29.05 28.21 -0.44
N PRO A 907 -29.25 29.50 -0.77
CA PRO A 907 -29.69 30.52 0.19
C PRO A 907 -31.15 30.37 0.65
N GLU A 908 -31.95 29.54 -0.03
CA GLU A 908 -33.33 29.21 0.38
C GLU A 908 -33.36 28.21 1.55
N ASP A 909 -32.23 27.58 1.89
CA ASP A 909 -32.10 26.72 3.07
C ASP A 909 -31.93 27.57 4.34
N GLU A 910 -33.06 28.13 4.81
CA GLU A 910 -33.11 28.96 6.02
C GLU A 910 -32.58 28.23 7.25
N ALA A 911 -32.69 26.91 7.31
CA ALA A 911 -32.21 26.14 8.44
C ALA A 911 -30.67 26.08 8.48
N SER A 912 -30.01 25.87 7.32
CA SER A 912 -28.55 26.04 7.22
C SER A 912 -28.13 27.46 7.60
N VAL A 913 -28.89 28.50 7.22
CA VAL A 913 -28.61 29.89 7.65
C VAL A 913 -28.67 30.01 9.17
N LYS A 914 -29.74 29.51 9.81
CA LYS A 914 -29.89 29.54 11.28
C LYS A 914 -28.74 28.82 11.99
N ILE A 915 -28.40 27.60 11.56
CA ILE A 915 -27.33 26.79 12.16
C ILE A 915 -25.98 27.51 12.04
N CYS A 916 -25.69 28.07 10.87
CA CYS A 916 -24.48 28.80 10.60
C CYS A 916 -24.34 30.03 11.51
N LEU A 917 -25.36 30.89 11.56
CA LEU A 917 -25.38 32.09 12.39
C LEU A 917 -25.30 31.80 13.89
N LYS A 918 -25.97 30.73 14.34
CA LYS A 918 -25.98 30.31 15.74
C LYS A 918 -24.68 29.64 16.17
N ASN A 919 -24.16 28.67 15.42
CA ASN A 919 -23.04 27.85 15.88
C ASN A 919 -21.67 28.52 15.65
N VAL A 920 -21.56 29.44 14.70
CA VAL A 920 -20.29 30.11 14.37
C VAL A 920 -20.21 31.47 15.06
N TRP A 921 -21.24 32.29 14.92
CA TRP A 921 -21.24 33.68 15.42
C TRP A 921 -22.08 33.88 16.69
N ASN A 922 -22.75 32.83 17.19
CA ASN A 922 -23.55 32.87 18.42
C ASN A 922 -24.61 33.98 18.43
N TYR A 923 -25.22 34.25 17.26
CA TYR A 923 -26.32 35.22 17.15
C TYR A 923 -27.57 34.70 17.86
N ASP A 924 -28.33 35.62 18.47
CA ASP A 924 -29.63 35.30 19.05
C ASP A 924 -30.72 35.15 17.97
N ASP A 925 -31.87 34.60 18.37
CA ASP A 925 -32.99 34.35 17.47
C ASP A 925 -33.54 35.63 16.82
N GLY A 926 -33.34 36.81 17.44
CA GLY A 926 -33.76 38.11 16.91
C GLY A 926 -32.90 38.54 15.72
N LEU A 927 -31.57 38.50 15.87
CA LEU A 927 -30.61 38.82 14.81
C LEU A 927 -30.68 37.81 13.65
N ILE A 928 -30.87 36.54 13.97
CA ILE A 928 -31.10 35.50 12.97
C ILE A 928 -32.38 35.80 12.17
N GLY A 929 -33.45 36.20 12.87
CA GLY A 929 -34.70 36.63 12.25
C GLY A 929 -34.52 37.82 11.31
N GLU A 930 -33.80 38.86 11.74
CA GLU A 930 -33.50 40.03 10.92
C GLU A 930 -32.73 39.65 9.64
N PHE A 931 -31.71 38.80 9.75
CA PHE A 931 -30.96 38.32 8.60
C PHE A 931 -31.83 37.55 7.60
N LEU A 932 -32.67 36.63 8.09
CA LEU A 932 -33.60 35.85 7.26
C LEU A 932 -34.65 36.75 6.59
N ASP A 933 -35.20 37.73 7.31
CA ASP A 933 -36.19 38.64 6.76
C ASP A 933 -35.61 39.50 5.62
N VAL A 934 -34.34 39.91 5.73
CA VAL A 934 -33.64 40.58 4.63
C VAL A 934 -33.53 39.67 3.40
N LEU A 935 -33.20 38.39 3.56
CA LEU A 935 -33.16 37.43 2.45
C LEU A 935 -34.54 37.23 1.81
N ARG A 936 -35.60 37.06 2.62
CA ARG A 936 -36.99 36.88 2.16
C ARG A 936 -37.51 38.10 1.40
N GLN A 937 -37.32 39.31 1.95
CA GLN A 937 -37.75 40.57 1.31
C GLN A 937 -37.13 40.75 -0.07
N ASN A 938 -35.91 40.25 -0.25
CA ASN A 938 -35.18 40.33 -1.51
C ASN A 938 -35.42 39.15 -2.46
N GLN A 939 -36.20 38.14 -2.05
CA GLN A 939 -36.52 36.92 -2.81
C GLN A 939 -35.24 36.25 -3.36
N VAL A 940 -34.26 36.06 -2.48
CA VAL A 940 -32.94 35.53 -2.85
C VAL A 940 -33.03 34.02 -3.09
N LYS A 941 -33.12 33.62 -4.36
CA LYS A 941 -33.06 32.20 -4.77
C LYS A 941 -31.66 31.66 -4.96
N GLU A 942 -30.74 32.53 -5.39
CA GLU A 942 -29.33 32.20 -5.59
C GLU A 942 -28.49 33.42 -5.23
N LEU A 943 -27.33 33.20 -4.62
CA LEU A 943 -26.36 34.26 -4.32
C LEU A 943 -25.43 34.43 -5.52
N ASP A 944 -25.57 35.55 -6.22
CA ASP A 944 -24.67 35.97 -7.29
C ASP A 944 -24.06 37.36 -7.01
N ALA A 945 -23.15 37.81 -7.86
CA ALA A 945 -22.51 39.12 -7.71
C ALA A 945 -23.50 40.29 -7.77
N ARG A 946 -24.69 40.11 -8.35
CA ARG A 946 -25.74 41.15 -8.41
C ARG A 946 -26.51 41.22 -7.10
N GLN A 947 -26.90 40.08 -6.54
CA GLN A 947 -27.58 39.97 -5.25
C GLN A 947 -26.67 40.43 -4.12
N LEU A 948 -25.39 40.06 -4.13
CA LEU A 948 -24.38 40.56 -3.18
C LEU A 948 -24.40 42.09 -3.11
N ARG A 949 -24.35 42.78 -4.26
CA ARG A 949 -24.39 44.26 -4.30
C ARG A 949 -25.68 44.85 -3.75
N LYS A 950 -26.81 44.17 -3.95
CA LYS A 950 -28.13 44.62 -3.48
C LYS A 950 -28.21 44.53 -1.94
N LEU A 951 -27.82 43.37 -1.42
CA LEU A 951 -27.85 43.03 0.00
C LEU A 951 -26.77 43.76 0.80
N ASP A 952 -25.66 44.16 0.17
CA ASP A 952 -24.56 44.91 0.81
C ASP A 952 -25.05 46.18 1.50
N SER A 953 -26.02 46.87 0.89
CA SER A 953 -26.58 48.12 1.41
C SER A 953 -27.42 47.95 2.69
N GLN A 954 -27.88 46.73 2.98
CA GLN A 954 -28.73 46.40 4.12
C GLN A 954 -27.97 45.66 5.21
N LEU A 955 -27.09 44.72 4.85
CA LEU A 955 -26.39 43.83 5.80
C LEU A 955 -25.01 44.33 6.23
N SER A 956 -24.30 45.09 5.38
CA SER A 956 -22.98 45.63 5.76
C SER A 956 -23.03 46.72 6.85
N PRO A 957 -24.04 47.62 6.91
CA PRO A 957 -24.13 48.63 7.96
C PRO A 957 -24.52 48.09 9.34
N ALA A 958 -25.15 46.91 9.41
CA ALA A 958 -25.52 46.27 10.65
C ALA A 958 -24.26 45.67 11.30
N LEU A 959 -23.65 46.41 12.24
CA LEU A 959 -22.36 46.07 12.85
C LEU A 959 -22.32 44.65 13.42
N GLU A 960 -23.47 44.17 13.91
CA GLU A 960 -23.64 42.83 14.48
C GLU A 960 -23.66 41.73 13.41
N LEU A 961 -24.21 42.00 12.20
CA LEU A 961 -24.29 41.05 11.06
C LEU A 961 -23.11 41.17 10.09
N ALA A 962 -22.31 42.24 10.22
CA ALA A 962 -21.22 42.57 9.29
C ALA A 962 -20.17 41.46 9.19
N SER A 963 -19.85 40.79 10.30
CA SER A 963 -18.86 39.70 10.34
C SER A 963 -19.25 38.52 9.47
N CYS A 964 -20.49 38.03 9.60
CA CYS A 964 -21.00 36.94 8.77
C CYS A 964 -21.06 37.37 7.30
N TRP A 965 -21.58 38.57 7.02
CA TRP A 965 -21.73 39.07 5.65
C TRP A 965 -20.38 39.28 4.94
N GLN A 966 -19.34 39.67 5.67
CA GLN A 966 -17.97 39.74 5.15
C GLN A 966 -17.48 38.37 4.67
N MET A 967 -17.77 37.29 5.41
CA MET A 967 -17.40 35.94 4.98
C MET A 967 -18.15 35.52 3.72
N VAL A 968 -19.43 35.86 3.59
CA VAL A 968 -20.20 35.61 2.34
C VAL A 968 -19.51 36.27 1.16
N ARG A 969 -19.09 37.53 1.29
CA ARG A 969 -18.38 38.26 0.24
C ARG A 969 -17.06 37.61 -0.15
N LEU A 970 -16.32 37.10 0.83
CA LEU A 970 -15.00 36.52 0.63
C LEU A 970 -15.06 35.15 -0.07
N PHE A 971 -16.01 34.29 0.31
CA PHE A 971 -16.02 32.88 -0.13
C PHE A 971 -16.99 32.56 -1.26
N LEU A 972 -18.03 33.38 -1.50
CA LEU A 972 -18.97 33.13 -2.60
C LEU A 972 -18.28 33.01 -4.00
N PRO A 973 -17.27 33.83 -4.35
CA PRO A 973 -16.62 33.73 -5.67
C PRO A 973 -15.84 32.43 -5.89
N THR A 974 -15.38 31.79 -4.81
CA THR A 974 -14.44 30.66 -4.84
C THR A 974 -15.10 29.32 -4.49
N VAL A 975 -16.30 29.31 -3.88
CA VAL A 975 -16.97 28.10 -3.36
C VAL A 975 -17.14 26.96 -4.37
N ARG A 976 -17.33 27.27 -5.66
CA ARG A 976 -17.47 26.26 -6.75
C ARG A 976 -16.16 25.97 -7.49
N ARG A 977 -15.07 26.70 -7.22
CA ARG A 977 -13.83 26.67 -8.01
C ARG A 977 -12.64 26.08 -7.24
N GLU A 978 -12.55 26.36 -5.95
CA GLU A 978 -11.46 25.87 -5.11
C GLU A 978 -11.79 24.53 -4.45
N LYS A 979 -10.74 23.81 -4.06
CA LYS A 979 -10.89 22.52 -3.35
C LYS A 979 -11.55 22.73 -1.97
N PRO A 980 -12.45 21.82 -1.53
CA PRO A 980 -13.14 21.94 -0.25
C PRO A 980 -12.22 22.08 0.95
N ALA A 981 -11.15 21.29 1.02
CA ALA A 981 -10.19 21.36 2.12
C ALA A 981 -9.53 22.75 2.23
N SER A 982 -9.14 23.36 1.10
CA SER A 982 -8.52 24.69 1.10
C SER A 982 -9.53 25.78 1.49
N LEU A 983 -10.78 25.67 1.02
CA LEU A 983 -11.84 26.61 1.40
C LEU A 983 -12.13 26.56 2.91
N ILE A 984 -12.22 25.37 3.48
CA ILE A 984 -12.48 25.19 4.91
C ILE A 984 -11.29 25.71 5.73
N ASP A 985 -10.04 25.39 5.37
CA ASP A 985 -8.85 25.86 6.10
C ASP A 985 -8.78 27.40 6.11
N LYS A 986 -8.94 28.04 4.92
CA LYS A 986 -8.99 29.51 4.80
C LYS A 986 -10.16 30.12 5.58
N TRP A 987 -11.31 29.45 5.62
CA TRP A 987 -12.49 29.94 6.33
C TRP A 987 -12.29 29.88 7.85
N LEU A 988 -11.66 28.81 8.35
CA LEU A 988 -11.31 28.69 9.77
C LEU A 988 -10.32 29.78 10.19
N GLU A 989 -9.29 30.02 9.38
CA GLU A 989 -8.33 31.11 9.59
C GLU A 989 -9.01 32.49 9.59
N ALA A 990 -9.88 32.76 8.62
CA ALA A 990 -10.58 34.04 8.48
C ALA A 990 -11.58 34.35 9.63
N ASN A 991 -12.06 33.31 10.33
CA ASN A 991 -12.94 33.45 11.50
C ASN A 991 -12.20 33.26 12.84
N GLU A 992 -10.88 33.14 12.83
CA GLU A 992 -10.05 32.92 14.03
C GLU A 992 -10.45 31.66 14.83
N ILE A 993 -10.97 30.63 14.14
CA ILE A 993 -11.41 29.38 14.75
C ILE A 993 -10.22 28.42 14.83
N GLY A 994 -9.84 28.04 16.06
CA GLY A 994 -8.75 27.10 16.31
C GLY A 994 -9.03 25.70 15.75
N MET A 995 -7.97 25.00 15.33
CA MET A 995 -8.07 23.64 14.78
C MET A 995 -8.38 22.61 15.88
N SER A 996 -9.63 22.16 15.94
CA SER A 996 -10.07 21.06 16.81
C SER A 996 -9.95 19.69 16.12
N GLU A 997 -9.99 18.60 16.88
CA GLU A 997 -9.97 17.23 16.33
C GLU A 997 -11.14 16.96 15.36
N PRO A 998 -12.40 17.36 15.64
CA PRO A 998 -13.50 17.28 14.67
C PRO A 998 -13.25 18.05 13.36
N LEU A 999 -12.69 19.26 13.44
CA LEU A 999 -12.37 20.07 12.26
C LEU A 999 -11.24 19.46 11.44
N ARG A 1000 -10.22 18.89 12.10
CA ARG A 1000 -9.15 18.14 11.43
C ARG A 1000 -9.72 16.96 10.64
N ARG A 1001 -10.66 16.21 11.22
CA ARG A 1001 -11.32 15.09 10.52
C ARG A 1001 -12.16 15.57 9.34
N LEU A 1002 -12.85 16.70 9.47
CA LEU A 1002 -13.58 17.32 8.37
C LEU A 1002 -12.64 17.69 7.22
N LEU A 1003 -11.49 18.29 7.51
CA LEU A 1003 -10.47 18.62 6.51
C LEU A 1003 -9.93 17.37 5.82
N ASN A 1004 -9.56 16.34 6.57
CA ASN A 1004 -9.05 15.08 6.01
C ASN A 1004 -10.09 14.39 5.10
N MET A 1005 -11.39 14.55 5.37
CA MET A 1005 -12.45 14.07 4.48
C MET A 1005 -12.57 14.97 3.23
N ALA A 1006 -12.54 16.29 3.42
CA ALA A 1006 -12.67 17.28 2.36
C ALA A 1006 -11.54 17.21 1.31
N VAL A 1007 -10.36 16.70 1.68
CA VAL A 1007 -9.20 16.49 0.77
C VAL A 1007 -9.54 15.52 -0.38
N LEU A 1008 -10.47 14.59 -0.16
CA LEU A 1008 -10.82 13.54 -1.12
C LEU A 1008 -11.80 14.00 -2.21
N HIS A 1009 -12.34 15.21 -2.10
CA HIS A 1009 -13.38 15.72 -2.98
C HIS A 1009 -12.87 16.83 -3.89
N LYS A 1010 -13.37 16.83 -5.13
CA LYS A 1010 -12.92 17.80 -6.16
C LYS A 1010 -13.42 19.21 -5.91
N ASP A 1011 -14.67 19.36 -5.45
CA ASP A 1011 -15.38 20.64 -5.30
C ASP A 1011 -16.38 20.59 -4.13
N MET A 1012 -16.80 21.76 -3.66
CA MET A 1012 -17.69 21.90 -2.49
C MET A 1012 -19.09 21.29 -2.72
N PRO A 1013 -19.73 21.46 -3.89
CA PRO A 1013 -21.01 20.80 -4.16
C PRO A 1013 -20.97 19.28 -4.04
N GLU A 1014 -19.95 18.63 -4.61
CA GLU A 1014 -19.77 17.18 -4.50
C GLU A 1014 -19.55 16.75 -3.04
N PHE A 1015 -18.71 17.49 -2.30
CA PHE A 1015 -18.44 17.20 -0.90
C PHE A 1015 -19.71 17.25 -0.04
N LEU A 1016 -20.49 18.34 -0.15
CA LEU A 1016 -21.73 18.50 0.61
C LEU A 1016 -22.79 17.47 0.20
N GLN A 1017 -22.89 17.14 -1.08
CA GLN A 1017 -23.80 16.10 -1.57
C GLN A 1017 -23.42 14.72 -1.02
N THR A 1018 -22.12 14.41 -0.98
CA THR A 1018 -21.61 13.15 -0.40
C THR A 1018 -21.92 13.08 1.09
N LEU A 1019 -21.72 14.16 1.84
CA LEU A 1019 -22.07 14.23 3.26
C LEU A 1019 -23.56 14.05 3.53
N LEU A 1020 -24.42 14.57 2.63
CA LEU A 1020 -25.87 14.47 2.73
C LEU A 1020 -26.40 13.08 2.35
N LEU A 1021 -26.03 12.56 1.18
CA LEU A 1021 -26.66 11.37 0.57
C LEU A 1021 -25.77 10.11 0.60
N GLY A 1022 -24.51 10.22 1.02
CA GLY A 1022 -23.56 9.12 1.03
C GLY A 1022 -23.87 8.08 2.12
N GLN A 1023 -23.70 6.80 1.78
CA GLN A 1023 -23.71 5.70 2.75
C GLN A 1023 -22.34 5.56 3.45
N GLU A 1024 -22.23 4.68 4.45
CA GLU A 1024 -20.96 4.50 5.20
C GLU A 1024 -19.75 4.23 4.29
N GLY A 1025 -19.88 3.40 3.26
CA GLY A 1025 -18.81 3.11 2.31
C GLY A 1025 -18.48 4.25 1.33
N ASP A 1026 -19.35 5.25 1.21
CA ASP A 1026 -19.16 6.43 0.36
C ASP A 1026 -18.35 7.53 1.08
N LEU A 1027 -18.31 7.51 2.41
CA LEU A 1027 -17.60 8.49 3.24
C LEU A 1027 -16.21 7.98 3.58
N GLN A 1028 -15.18 8.75 3.22
CA GLN A 1028 -13.78 8.37 3.42
C GLN A 1028 -13.00 9.54 4.03
N ARG A 1029 -12.01 9.23 4.86
CA ARG A 1029 -11.07 10.23 5.38
C ARG A 1029 -9.65 9.71 5.29
N SER A 1030 -8.72 10.58 4.90
CA SER A 1030 -7.29 10.30 4.99
C SER A 1030 -6.78 10.38 6.43
N ALA A 1031 -5.62 9.77 6.68
CA ALA A 1031 -4.91 9.87 7.95
C ALA A 1031 -4.53 11.32 8.29
N ASP A 1032 -4.14 12.12 7.29
CA ASP A 1032 -3.67 13.51 7.41
C ASP A 1032 -4.24 14.43 6.31
N LYS A 1033 -3.85 15.72 6.28
CA LYS A 1033 -4.30 16.76 5.32
C LYS A 1033 -4.00 16.43 3.83
N VAL A 1034 -3.54 15.22 3.55
CA VAL A 1034 -2.80 14.83 2.36
C VAL A 1034 -3.41 13.55 1.80
N TYR A 1035 -3.68 13.58 0.50
CA TYR A 1035 -4.17 12.43 -0.24
C TYR A 1035 -3.00 11.50 -0.56
N ALA A 1036 -2.94 10.34 0.10
CA ALA A 1036 -2.03 9.28 -0.31
C ALA A 1036 -2.75 8.38 -1.32
N SER A 1037 -2.36 8.45 -2.59
CA SER A 1037 -2.68 7.41 -3.58
C SER A 1037 -2.05 6.10 -3.10
N GLY A 1038 -2.81 5.01 -3.11
CA GLY A 1038 -2.28 3.69 -2.72
C GLY A 1038 -2.12 3.47 -1.21
N ALA A 1039 -3.22 3.51 -0.44
CA ALA A 1039 -3.22 3.39 1.02
C ALA A 1039 -4.04 2.18 1.52
N VAL A 1040 -3.73 1.68 2.73
CA VAL A 1040 -4.49 0.59 3.40
C VAL A 1040 -5.88 1.09 3.77
N THR A 1041 -6.92 0.29 3.49
CA THR A 1041 -8.31 0.73 3.77
C THR A 1041 -8.83 0.15 5.08
N LEU A 1042 -9.26 1.02 6.00
CA LEU A 1042 -9.88 0.67 7.28
C LEU A 1042 -11.38 0.92 7.20
N MET A 1043 -12.19 -0.07 7.56
CA MET A 1043 -13.65 0.07 7.48
C MET A 1043 -14.41 -0.85 8.43
N THR A 1044 -15.67 -0.51 8.66
CA THR A 1044 -16.58 -1.44 9.35
C THR A 1044 -16.93 -2.62 8.44
N LEU A 1045 -17.33 -3.75 9.02
CA LEU A 1045 -17.87 -4.88 8.27
C LEU A 1045 -19.06 -4.44 7.39
N HIS A 1046 -19.92 -3.56 7.89
CA HIS A 1046 -21.03 -2.97 7.13
C HIS A 1046 -20.54 -2.11 5.95
N GLY A 1047 -19.55 -1.25 6.18
CA GLY A 1047 -18.93 -0.41 5.15
C GLY A 1047 -18.21 -1.19 4.06
N SER A 1048 -17.85 -2.45 4.31
CA SER A 1048 -17.18 -3.32 3.33
C SER A 1048 -18.10 -3.90 2.26
N LYS A 1049 -19.42 -3.77 2.42
CA LYS A 1049 -20.40 -4.33 1.49
C LYS A 1049 -20.20 -3.75 0.08
N GLY A 1050 -20.30 -4.63 -0.92
CA GLY A 1050 -20.05 -4.28 -2.33
C GLY A 1050 -18.57 -4.14 -2.71
N LEU A 1051 -17.65 -4.05 -1.74
CA LEU A 1051 -16.21 -3.95 -1.99
C LEU A 1051 -15.54 -5.34 -2.06
N GLU A 1052 -14.29 -5.37 -2.51
CA GLU A 1052 -13.42 -6.55 -2.56
C GLU A 1052 -11.95 -6.16 -2.50
N PHE A 1053 -11.12 -6.98 -1.84
CA PHE A 1053 -9.70 -6.73 -1.65
C PHE A 1053 -8.89 -8.02 -1.83
N PRO A 1054 -7.69 -7.97 -2.43
CA PRO A 1054 -6.76 -9.10 -2.46
C PRO A 1054 -6.51 -9.70 -1.07
N VAL A 1055 -6.25 -8.84 -0.08
CA VAL A 1055 -5.98 -9.25 1.32
C VAL A 1055 -6.96 -8.57 2.26
N VAL A 1056 -7.53 -9.36 3.18
CA VAL A 1056 -8.42 -8.87 4.23
C VAL A 1056 -7.97 -9.34 5.60
N PHE A 1057 -7.83 -8.39 6.53
CA PHE A 1057 -7.72 -8.64 7.96
C PHE A 1057 -9.11 -8.49 8.61
N LEU A 1058 -9.64 -9.55 9.22
CA LEU A 1058 -10.84 -9.49 10.07
C LEU A 1058 -10.41 -9.35 11.53
N CYS A 1059 -10.67 -8.19 12.13
CA CYS A 1059 -10.21 -7.84 13.47
C CYS A 1059 -11.31 -7.98 14.52
N GLY A 1060 -10.91 -8.39 15.72
CA GLY A 1060 -11.81 -8.53 16.86
C GLY A 1060 -12.90 -9.59 16.66
N VAL A 1061 -12.56 -10.72 16.03
CA VAL A 1061 -13.46 -11.88 15.91
C VAL A 1061 -13.48 -12.66 17.23
N LYS A 1062 -14.05 -12.02 18.26
CA LYS A 1062 -14.08 -12.48 19.65
C LYS A 1062 -15.46 -12.29 20.27
N LYS A 1063 -15.71 -13.02 21.36
CA LYS A 1063 -16.98 -12.93 22.10
C LYS A 1063 -17.29 -11.48 22.52
N GLY A 1064 -18.54 -11.06 22.33
CA GLY A 1064 -19.01 -9.69 22.62
C GLY A 1064 -18.61 -8.63 21.59
N CYS A 1065 -17.77 -8.97 20.61
CA CYS A 1065 -17.48 -8.11 19.46
C CYS A 1065 -18.16 -8.61 18.18
N LEU A 1066 -18.07 -9.91 17.88
CA LEU A 1066 -18.76 -10.56 16.77
C LEU A 1066 -19.15 -11.97 17.24
N PRO A 1067 -20.43 -12.24 17.60
CA PRO A 1067 -21.58 -11.33 17.55
C PRO A 1067 -21.46 -10.17 18.54
N TYR A 1068 -21.94 -8.99 18.13
CA TYR A 1068 -21.99 -7.81 18.99
C TYR A 1068 -23.18 -7.88 19.96
N GLU A 1069 -22.91 -8.00 21.26
CA GLU A 1069 -23.92 -8.02 22.31
C GLU A 1069 -23.93 -6.70 23.09
N SER A 1070 -25.10 -6.12 23.29
CA SER A 1070 -25.28 -4.95 24.17
C SER A 1070 -26.46 -5.15 25.12
N VAL A 1071 -26.45 -4.45 26.26
CA VAL A 1071 -27.52 -4.52 27.27
C VAL A 1071 -28.88 -4.08 26.70
N THR A 1072 -28.88 -3.23 25.67
CA THR A 1072 -30.09 -2.64 25.07
C THR A 1072 -30.56 -3.33 23.79
N HIS A 1073 -29.68 -4.07 23.11
CA HIS A 1073 -30.00 -4.80 21.88
C HIS A 1073 -29.39 -6.21 21.94
N PRO A 1074 -30.21 -7.26 22.16
CA PRO A 1074 -29.73 -8.63 22.04
C PRO A 1074 -29.30 -8.89 20.58
N ALA A 1075 -28.18 -9.57 20.39
CA ALA A 1075 -27.67 -9.88 19.06
C ALA A 1075 -28.66 -10.79 18.32
N ASP A 1076 -28.99 -10.47 17.07
CA ASP A 1076 -29.56 -11.46 16.15
C ASP A 1076 -28.38 -12.31 15.62
N PRO A 1077 -28.25 -13.58 16.07
CA PRO A 1077 -27.13 -14.42 15.67
C PRO A 1077 -27.13 -14.67 14.16
N ASP A 1078 -28.29 -14.69 13.49
CA ASP A 1078 -28.39 -14.93 12.06
C ASP A 1078 -27.94 -13.71 11.25
N GLU A 1079 -28.20 -12.49 11.75
CA GLU A 1079 -27.69 -11.25 11.15
C GLU A 1079 -26.18 -11.07 11.37
N GLU A 1080 -25.68 -11.29 12.59
CA GLU A 1080 -24.25 -11.16 12.89
C GLU A 1080 -23.42 -12.22 12.14
N ARG A 1081 -23.98 -13.39 11.88
CA ARG A 1081 -23.36 -14.43 11.04
C ARG A 1081 -23.34 -14.04 9.56
N ARG A 1082 -24.41 -13.42 9.02
CA ARG A 1082 -24.40 -12.80 7.67
C ARG A 1082 -23.31 -11.74 7.58
N LEU A 1083 -23.14 -10.92 8.62
CA LEU A 1083 -22.10 -9.90 8.69
C LEU A 1083 -20.68 -10.51 8.67
N PHE A 1084 -20.46 -11.59 9.43
CA PHE A 1084 -19.19 -12.32 9.40
C PHE A 1084 -18.93 -12.95 8.01
N TYR A 1085 -19.94 -13.57 7.41
CA TYR A 1085 -19.88 -14.12 6.05
C TYR A 1085 -19.54 -13.05 5.00
N VAL A 1086 -20.16 -11.87 5.09
CA VAL A 1086 -19.83 -10.72 4.22
C VAL A 1086 -18.35 -10.36 4.36
N GLY A 1087 -17.84 -10.24 5.58
CA GLY A 1087 -16.44 -9.93 5.86
C GLY A 1087 -15.46 -10.93 5.25
N MET A 1088 -15.70 -12.23 5.44
CA MET A 1088 -14.87 -13.30 4.87
C MET A 1088 -14.85 -13.25 3.34
N THR A 1089 -16.01 -13.01 2.72
CA THR A 1089 -16.17 -13.00 1.25
C THR A 1089 -15.79 -11.69 0.58
N ARG A 1090 -15.22 -10.74 1.34
CA ARG A 1090 -14.52 -9.56 0.76
C ARG A 1090 -13.12 -9.92 0.28
N ALA A 1091 -12.50 -10.95 0.87
CA ALA A 1091 -11.17 -11.42 0.52
C ALA A 1091 -11.17 -12.15 -0.83
N ARG A 1092 -10.18 -11.83 -1.67
CA ARG A 1092 -9.96 -12.51 -2.95
C ARG A 1092 -8.92 -13.61 -2.84
N GLU A 1093 -7.77 -13.29 -2.27
CA GLU A 1093 -6.60 -14.18 -2.28
C GLU A 1093 -6.19 -14.63 -0.87
N GLU A 1094 -6.23 -13.74 0.11
CA GLU A 1094 -5.77 -14.02 1.47
C GLU A 1094 -6.72 -13.43 2.53
N LEU A 1095 -7.05 -14.26 3.52
CA LEU A 1095 -7.91 -13.90 4.64
C LEU A 1095 -7.19 -14.24 5.95
N ILE A 1096 -7.01 -13.22 6.79
CA ILE A 1096 -6.41 -13.33 8.12
C ILE A 1096 -7.46 -12.95 9.15
N ILE A 1097 -7.80 -13.90 10.02
CA ILE A 1097 -8.79 -13.73 11.09
C ILE A 1097 -8.04 -13.59 12.41
N LEU A 1098 -8.28 -12.49 13.11
CA LEU A 1098 -7.68 -12.19 14.41
C LEU A 1098 -8.71 -12.35 15.52
N THR A 1099 -8.39 -13.20 16.48
CA THR A 1099 -9.22 -13.54 17.65
C THR A 1099 -8.48 -13.26 18.96
N SER A 1100 -9.20 -13.24 20.08
CA SER A 1100 -8.61 -13.23 21.43
C SER A 1100 -8.64 -14.62 22.07
N ARG A 1101 -8.20 -14.70 23.33
CA ARG A 1101 -8.33 -15.91 24.17
C ARG A 1101 -9.78 -16.37 24.37
N GLU A 1102 -10.75 -15.48 24.16
CA GLU A 1102 -12.19 -15.79 24.17
C GLU A 1102 -12.74 -15.67 22.74
N PRO A 1103 -12.65 -16.73 21.92
CA PRO A 1103 -13.03 -16.68 20.51
C PRO A 1103 -14.53 -16.46 20.32
N SER A 1104 -14.88 -15.97 19.13
CA SER A 1104 -16.27 -15.94 18.66
C SER A 1104 -16.82 -17.37 18.51
N GLU A 1105 -18.09 -17.58 18.84
CA GLU A 1105 -18.80 -18.83 18.58
C GLU A 1105 -18.86 -19.19 17.08
N PHE A 1106 -18.83 -18.18 16.19
CA PHE A 1106 -18.84 -18.43 14.74
C PHE A 1106 -17.57 -19.11 14.22
N LEU A 1107 -16.49 -19.12 15.00
CA LEU A 1107 -15.25 -19.82 14.64
C LEU A 1107 -15.38 -21.34 14.81
N GLU A 1108 -16.32 -21.82 15.63
CA GLU A 1108 -16.59 -23.26 15.81
C GLU A 1108 -17.27 -23.88 14.58
N ASP A 1109 -17.93 -23.05 13.76
CA ASP A 1109 -18.60 -23.48 12.54
C ASP A 1109 -17.67 -23.62 11.33
N ILE A 1110 -16.40 -23.22 11.47
CA ILE A 1110 -15.36 -23.42 10.45
C ILE A 1110 -14.79 -24.84 10.60
N PRO A 1111 -14.80 -25.69 9.55
CA PRO A 1111 -14.33 -27.07 9.65
C PRO A 1111 -12.86 -27.18 10.06
N GLU A 1112 -12.54 -28.19 10.87
CA GLU A 1112 -11.15 -28.51 11.25
C GLU A 1112 -10.34 -28.89 10.01
N GLY A 1113 -9.25 -28.16 9.77
CA GLY A 1113 -8.38 -28.34 8.59
C GLY A 1113 -8.53 -27.27 7.50
N CYS A 1114 -9.55 -26.42 7.56
CA CYS A 1114 -9.70 -25.29 6.61
C CYS A 1114 -8.87 -24.05 6.99
N VAL A 1115 -8.37 -23.98 8.22
CA VAL A 1115 -7.62 -22.82 8.76
C VAL A 1115 -6.26 -23.22 9.32
N GLU A 1116 -5.25 -22.36 9.14
CA GLU A 1116 -3.96 -22.43 9.83
C GLU A 1116 -4.05 -21.66 11.16
N LYS A 1117 -4.02 -22.37 12.29
CA LYS A 1117 -4.06 -21.76 13.63
C LYS A 1117 -2.67 -21.32 14.08
N GLY A 1118 -2.56 -20.11 14.63
CA GLY A 1118 -1.30 -19.56 15.16
C GLY A 1118 -1.50 -18.54 16.29
N ASP A 1119 -0.39 -18.08 16.85
CA ASP A 1119 -0.34 -17.01 17.85
C ASP A 1119 0.44 -15.83 17.25
N VAL A 1120 -0.05 -14.60 17.43
CA VAL A 1120 0.61 -13.39 16.89
C VAL A 1120 2.04 -13.20 17.41
N HIS A 1121 2.41 -13.82 18.54
CA HIS A 1121 3.75 -13.74 19.13
C HIS A 1121 4.66 -14.93 18.81
N LYS A 1122 4.11 -16.09 18.43
CA LYS A 1122 4.93 -17.25 18.06
C LYS A 1122 5.28 -17.18 16.58
N ARG A 1123 6.55 -16.87 16.29
CA ARG A 1123 7.14 -17.05 14.96
C ARG A 1123 6.81 -18.45 14.46
N LYS A 1124 6.53 -18.60 13.16
CA LYS A 1124 6.69 -19.87 12.45
C LYS A 1124 8.16 -20.27 12.65
N ASP A 1125 8.43 -21.13 13.62
CA ASP A 1125 9.73 -21.77 13.77
C ASP A 1125 9.95 -22.64 12.53
N GLY A 1126 10.64 -22.09 11.54
CA GLY A 1126 11.37 -22.91 10.58
C GLY A 1126 12.48 -23.60 11.35
N ASN A 1127 12.29 -24.89 11.66
CA ASN A 1127 13.25 -25.82 12.27
C ASN A 1127 14.16 -25.23 13.36
N ALA A 1128 13.86 -25.60 14.61
CA ALA A 1128 14.72 -25.42 15.77
C ALA A 1128 16.21 -25.66 15.43
N MET A 1129 16.99 -24.58 15.28
CA MET A 1129 18.39 -24.60 15.66
C MET A 1129 18.42 -24.39 17.16
N GLU A 1130 18.81 -25.43 17.90
CA GLU A 1130 19.19 -25.29 19.30
C GLU A 1130 20.25 -24.21 19.40
N GLN A 1131 19.95 -23.17 20.18
CA GLN A 1131 20.89 -22.17 20.59
C GLN A 1131 21.90 -22.84 21.54
N LEU A 1132 23.01 -23.33 20.99
CA LEU A 1132 24.15 -23.73 21.82
C LEU A 1132 24.64 -22.50 22.57
N SER A 1133 24.53 -22.55 23.90
CA SER A 1133 25.04 -21.50 24.77
C SER A 1133 26.57 -21.50 24.72
N LEU A 1134 27.16 -20.31 24.80
CA LEU A 1134 28.59 -20.01 24.71
C LEU A 1134 29.45 -20.57 25.88
N PHE A 1135 28.98 -21.62 26.56
CA PHE A 1135 29.72 -22.36 27.60
C PHE A 1135 29.96 -23.83 27.24
N ASP A 1136 29.51 -24.30 26.08
CA ASP A 1136 29.84 -25.62 25.54
C ASP A 1136 30.45 -25.49 24.13
N LEU A 1137 31.64 -24.87 24.04
CA LEU A 1137 32.77 -25.20 23.14
C LEU A 1137 33.92 -24.19 23.27
#